data_AF-A0A538QPZ6-F1
#
_entry.id   AF-A0A538QPZ6-F1
#
_cell.length_a   1.000
_cell.length_b   1.000
_cell.length_c   1.000
_cell.angle_alpha   90.00
_cell.angle_beta   90.00
_cell.angle_gamma   90.00
#
_symmetry.space_group_name_H-M   'P 1'
#
loop_
_entity.id
_entity.type
_entity.pdbx_description
1 polymer ?
#
loop_
_entity_poly.entity_id
_entity_poly.type
_entity_poly.pdbx_seq_one_letter_code
_entity_poly.pdbx_strand_id
1 'polypeptide(L)'
;MGYRDRALPAHSGRPREDDPEPRVVRDPCLLRGFRRAAPSSTPDQVQYTNAKVLLVGESGAGKTGLSRRLAADTWEPTDSTIGAWATHLRMPVTSGSGVTREIWLWDFGGQADQRLIHQLYMDETALAVLIFDGQKEDLFETLGQWDRDLTRAARKGFAKLLVAARVDAGGLRVGRSEIEKFATERGFVGFLETSAKQNLGCEELKHAIFAAINWDEIPCRTTEVLFKRLKEEIIQLKDEGRVLMRFNELRETLQLRLSAQFTDGELRGVLTLLAGPGVVWELAFGSWILLQPERINAYAQAVIRTLQSEELQRGYLMEDRVLKGDLAYASSMPRLADDEERFVLLAMHQTVVERGLCLRQPTARGNLLIFPSYYRRERSDAVRSPAVLVSYRFTGFLDEIYATLVVRLHHTEPFQRDQLWRYAADFKTNTGKQLGVKLTRRAPGAGEVEAYFDPDISTEEKIIFSKYVHEHLLNYARDVERLRHYVCPSCGTPVGNREVAMQRLRAWIEGRSTRPDAPNPSKVFRRKKQLPSIVCVECEQRVPLWDDMEECFASPEIQQRVRDMQQEASIELDNESKERALVGEVISTVALAGQICRELTVSDNGIHMEIEFKDDAYAATGAKLYLQVKSGDSYVRNRQSDGTELFTIKNQNHAAYWMSQPFPVWLVIRNAAGEVRWMDMRDALARTGGPKPVQQFSFQGERFDVMSVRRRRDEAL
;
A
#
# COMPACT_ATOMS: atom_id res chain seq x y z
N MET A 1 33.29 60.94 -27.67
CA MET A 1 34.08 62.12 -27.28
C MET A 1 33.22 63.34 -27.59
N GLY A 2 32.70 64.02 -26.56
CA GLY A 2 31.68 65.06 -26.68
C GLY A 2 30.32 64.60 -27.24
N TYR A 3 29.29 65.45 -27.34
CA TYR A 3 28.72 66.34 -26.31
C TYR A 3 27.39 66.94 -26.82
N ARG A 4 26.37 66.99 -25.94
CA ARG A 4 25.26 67.98 -25.86
C ARG A 4 24.35 68.35 -27.04
N ASP A 5 23.05 68.28 -26.73
CA ASP A 5 22.04 69.35 -26.78
C ASP A 5 21.87 70.25 -28.01
N ARG A 6 20.62 70.32 -28.49
CA ARG A 6 19.95 71.59 -28.84
C ARG A 6 18.43 71.46 -28.65
N ALA A 7 17.78 72.55 -28.24
CA ALA A 7 16.35 72.61 -27.96
C ALA A 7 15.69 73.79 -28.69
N LEU A 8 14.41 73.61 -29.08
CA LEU A 8 13.28 74.57 -29.11
C LEU A 8 13.44 75.96 -29.81
N PRO A 9 12.35 76.71 -30.11
CA PRO A 9 10.91 76.50 -29.84
C PRO A 9 10.14 76.13 -31.16
N ALA A 10 8.94 76.59 -31.58
CA ALA A 10 8.01 77.63 -31.11
C ALA A 10 6.57 77.53 -31.71
N HIS A 11 5.70 78.43 -31.22
CA HIS A 11 4.47 78.97 -31.83
C HIS A 11 3.34 78.07 -32.38
N SER A 12 2.43 77.70 -31.46
CA SER A 12 0.99 78.08 -31.48
C SER A 12 0.21 78.27 -32.81
N GLY A 13 -0.79 77.41 -33.07
CA GLY A 13 -1.91 77.68 -34.00
C GLY A 13 -2.93 76.53 -34.13
N ARG A 14 -4.23 76.85 -34.13
CA ARG A 14 -5.40 75.99 -34.54
C ARG A 14 -6.26 76.86 -35.52
N PRO A 15 -7.41 76.43 -36.12
CA PRO A 15 -8.13 75.14 -36.08
C PRO A 15 -8.76 74.60 -37.41
N ARG A 16 -9.29 73.35 -37.35
CA ARG A 16 -10.57 72.81 -37.92
C ARG A 16 -10.93 72.77 -39.43
N GLU A 17 -11.75 71.74 -39.76
CA GLU A 17 -12.77 71.59 -40.83
C GLU A 17 -12.25 71.63 -42.31
N ASP A 18 -12.71 70.83 -43.29
CA ASP A 18 -13.58 69.62 -43.35
C ASP A 18 -13.29 68.78 -44.65
N ASP A 19 -13.87 67.57 -44.72
CA ASP A 19 -14.05 66.49 -45.77
C ASP A 19 -13.95 66.82 -47.31
N PRO A 20 -14.09 65.89 -48.32
CA PRO A 20 -14.47 64.45 -48.32
C PRO A 20 -13.77 63.51 -49.38
N GLU A 21 -14.40 62.34 -49.65
CA GLU A 21 -14.38 61.47 -50.87
C GLU A 21 -13.58 60.13 -50.86
N PRO A 22 -14.01 59.08 -51.62
CA PRO A 22 -15.38 58.58 -51.80
C PRO A 22 -15.52 57.03 -51.69
N ARG A 23 -16.70 56.46 -52.00
CA ARG A 23 -17.10 55.06 -51.71
C ARG A 23 -16.94 54.07 -52.88
N VAL A 24 -16.76 52.78 -52.55
CA VAL A 24 -17.27 51.62 -53.34
C VAL A 24 -17.90 50.60 -52.37
N VAL A 25 -18.91 49.86 -52.83
CA VAL A 25 -19.86 49.06 -52.00
C VAL A 25 -19.61 47.55 -52.11
N ARG A 26 -19.86 46.79 -51.02
CA ARG A 26 -20.43 45.42 -51.04
C ARG A 26 -21.02 45.01 -49.69
N ASP A 27 -21.92 44.02 -49.74
CA ASP A 27 -22.96 43.77 -48.72
C ASP A 27 -22.53 42.96 -47.47
N PRO A 28 -23.31 43.04 -46.36
CA PRO A 28 -22.91 42.53 -45.06
C PRO A 28 -23.45 41.13 -44.72
N CYS A 29 -22.61 40.33 -44.07
CA CYS A 29 -23.09 39.34 -43.09
C CYS A 29 -22.02 39.05 -42.02
N LEU A 30 -22.46 38.50 -40.89
CA LEU A 30 -21.65 38.06 -39.74
C LEU A 30 -20.79 39.16 -39.06
N LEU A 31 -21.33 39.74 -37.98
CA LEU A 31 -20.79 39.62 -36.60
C LEU A 31 -21.54 40.57 -35.64
N ARG A 32 -22.61 40.08 -35.01
CA ARG A 32 -23.19 40.77 -33.84
C ARG A 32 -22.42 40.34 -32.59
N GLY A 33 -21.83 41.30 -31.90
CA GLY A 33 -20.99 41.04 -30.73
C GLY A 33 -21.78 40.62 -29.48
N PHE A 34 -21.21 39.70 -28.72
CA PHE A 34 -21.58 39.54 -27.31
C PHE A 34 -20.83 40.58 -26.48
N ARG A 35 -21.57 41.32 -25.64
CA ARG A 35 -20.95 42.11 -24.56
C ARG A 35 -20.24 41.12 -23.62
N ARG A 36 -18.98 41.40 -23.26
CA ARG A 36 -18.38 40.78 -22.07
C ARG A 36 -19.24 41.17 -20.87
N ALA A 37 -19.88 40.19 -20.24
CA ALA A 37 -20.35 40.36 -18.88
C ALA A 37 -19.14 40.64 -17.98
N ALA A 38 -19.34 41.42 -16.92
CA ALA A 38 -18.37 41.46 -15.84
C ALA A 38 -18.23 40.04 -15.24
N PRO A 39 -17.05 39.63 -14.76
CA PRO A 39 -16.92 38.37 -14.05
C PRO A 39 -17.83 38.40 -12.82
N SER A 40 -18.82 37.51 -12.80
CA SER A 40 -19.57 37.20 -11.58
C SER A 40 -18.57 36.74 -10.52
N SER A 41 -18.73 37.24 -9.29
CA SER A 41 -17.84 36.92 -8.17
C SER A 41 -17.74 35.41 -7.94
N THR A 42 -16.62 34.82 -8.34
CA THR A 42 -16.23 33.47 -7.94
C THR A 42 -16.00 33.45 -6.43
N PRO A 43 -16.38 32.37 -5.71
CA PRO A 43 -16.03 32.22 -4.30
C PRO A 43 -14.51 32.20 -4.14
N ASP A 44 -14.02 32.66 -2.98
CA ASP A 44 -12.57 32.73 -2.70
C ASP A 44 -11.91 31.36 -2.87
N GLN A 45 -10.96 31.30 -3.80
CA GLN A 45 -10.16 30.11 -4.06
C GLN A 45 -8.88 30.14 -3.22
N VAL A 46 -8.76 29.17 -2.32
CA VAL A 46 -7.59 28.97 -1.46
C VAL A 46 -6.69 27.92 -2.11
N GLN A 47 -5.46 28.28 -2.46
CA GLN A 47 -4.43 27.31 -2.80
C GLN A 47 -3.80 26.75 -1.52
N TYR A 48 -3.47 25.46 -1.51
CA TYR A 48 -2.84 24.82 -0.36
C TYR A 48 -1.98 23.60 -0.72
N THR A 49 -1.04 23.28 0.17
CA THR A 49 -0.14 22.12 0.10
C THR A 49 -0.07 21.42 1.46
N ASN A 50 -0.06 20.09 1.45
CA ASN A 50 0.07 19.25 2.66
C ASN A 50 1.42 18.56 2.67
N ALA A 51 2.22 18.81 3.71
CA ALA A 51 3.49 18.13 3.95
C ALA A 51 3.37 17.10 5.07
N LYS A 52 3.99 15.92 4.86
CA LYS A 52 4.01 14.83 5.83
C LYS A 52 5.38 14.73 6.50
N VAL A 53 5.39 14.78 7.82
CA VAL A 53 6.60 14.83 8.64
C VAL A 53 6.59 13.66 9.62
N LEU A 54 7.53 12.73 9.50
CA LEU A 54 7.64 11.60 10.44
C LEU A 54 8.46 12.01 11.67
N LEU A 55 7.98 11.68 12.87
CA LEU A 55 8.72 11.79 14.12
C LEU A 55 9.17 10.38 14.55
N VAL A 56 10.46 10.10 14.45
CA VAL A 56 11.02 8.75 14.72
C VAL A 56 12.16 8.80 15.73
N GLY A 57 12.53 7.64 16.26
CA GLY A 57 13.48 7.50 17.36
C GLY A 57 12.94 6.59 18.46
N GLU A 58 13.75 6.35 19.48
CA GLU A 58 13.47 5.35 20.51
C GLU A 58 12.17 5.57 21.30
N SER A 59 11.73 4.50 21.97
CA SER A 59 10.71 4.57 23.01
C SER A 59 11.19 5.47 24.16
N GLY A 60 10.34 6.38 24.65
CA GLY A 60 10.70 7.32 25.72
C GLY A 60 11.52 8.55 25.28
N ALA A 61 11.89 8.69 24.00
CA ALA A 61 12.63 9.85 23.50
C ALA A 61 11.84 11.19 23.51
N GLY A 62 10.60 11.21 24.00
CA GLY A 62 9.78 12.43 24.15
C GLY A 62 8.97 12.85 22.91
N LYS A 63 8.94 12.03 21.86
CA LYS A 63 8.32 12.33 20.56
C LYS A 63 6.86 12.83 20.65
N THR A 64 6.02 12.15 21.44
CA THR A 64 4.59 12.48 21.64
C THR A 64 4.40 13.80 22.38
N GLY A 65 5.16 14.02 23.45
CA GLY A 65 5.14 15.28 24.19
C GLY A 65 5.60 16.46 23.31
N LEU A 66 6.59 16.23 22.43
CA LEU A 66 7.05 17.22 21.46
C LEU A 66 6.00 17.49 20.37
N SER A 67 5.32 16.46 19.82
CA SER A 67 4.27 16.66 18.80
C SER A 67 3.08 17.45 19.34
N ARG A 68 2.66 17.17 20.59
CA ARG A 68 1.64 17.95 21.31
C ARG A 68 2.07 19.40 21.56
N ARG A 69 3.30 19.63 22.05
CA ARG A 69 3.83 20.99 22.25
C ARG A 69 3.90 21.78 20.94
N LEU A 70 4.35 21.16 19.85
CA LEU A 70 4.44 21.81 18.55
C LEU A 70 3.05 22.23 18.02
N ALA A 71 2.05 21.34 18.10
CA ALA A 71 0.75 21.56 17.47
C ALA A 71 -0.27 22.34 18.33
N ALA A 72 -0.25 22.17 19.65
CA ALA A 72 -1.29 22.66 20.57
C ALA A 72 -0.75 23.49 21.76
N ASP A 73 0.56 23.72 21.83
CA ASP A 73 1.27 24.38 22.95
C ASP A 73 0.96 23.81 24.35
N THR A 74 0.66 22.52 24.41
CA THR A 74 0.41 21.76 25.65
C THR A 74 1.51 20.72 25.89
N TRP A 75 1.72 20.37 27.15
CA TRP A 75 2.59 19.26 27.55
C TRP A 75 1.99 18.51 28.74
N GLU A 76 2.01 17.19 28.65
CA GLU A 76 1.62 16.25 29.70
C GLU A 76 2.67 15.14 29.75
N PRO A 77 2.85 14.44 30.89
CA PRO A 77 3.54 13.16 30.91
C PRO A 77 2.83 12.15 30.00
N THR A 78 3.58 11.52 29.10
CA THR A 78 3.05 10.51 28.17
C THR A 78 3.87 9.22 28.26
N ASP A 79 3.18 8.08 28.33
CA ASP A 79 3.79 6.77 28.16
C ASP A 79 4.40 6.57 26.76
N SER A 80 5.10 5.47 26.56
CA SER A 80 5.65 5.12 25.24
C SER A 80 4.55 4.83 24.22
N THR A 81 4.55 5.56 23.09
CA THR A 81 3.65 5.33 21.96
C THR A 81 3.69 3.88 21.49
N ILE A 82 2.52 3.26 21.33
CA ILE A 82 2.35 1.98 20.64
C ILE A 82 1.42 2.23 19.44
N GLY A 83 1.89 1.92 18.23
CA GLY A 83 1.20 2.29 16.99
C GLY A 83 1.77 3.55 16.35
N ALA A 84 0.89 4.32 15.71
CA ALA A 84 1.21 5.62 15.12
C ALA A 84 0.17 6.67 15.57
N TRP A 85 0.46 7.96 15.41
CA TRP A 85 -0.49 9.04 15.65
C TRP A 85 -0.22 10.25 14.75
N ALA A 86 -1.23 10.77 14.04
CA ALA A 86 -1.12 11.95 13.20
C ALA A 86 -1.66 13.22 13.89
N THR A 87 -0.79 14.21 14.13
CA THR A 87 -1.14 15.52 14.71
C THR A 87 -1.00 16.63 13.67
N HIS A 88 -2.01 17.48 13.51
CA HIS A 88 -1.96 18.63 12.59
C HIS A 88 -1.20 19.81 13.19
N LEU A 89 -0.03 20.15 12.64
CA LEU A 89 0.73 21.35 12.99
C LEU A 89 0.22 22.54 12.17
N ARG A 90 -0.61 23.37 12.80
CA ARG A 90 -1.09 24.63 12.24
C ARG A 90 0.05 25.66 12.22
N MET A 91 0.38 26.22 11.06
CA MET A 91 1.31 27.34 10.94
C MET A 91 0.58 28.62 10.49
N PRO A 92 1.04 29.82 10.92
CA PRO A 92 0.55 31.08 10.38
C PRO A 92 0.76 31.17 8.86
N VAL A 93 -0.25 31.64 8.12
CA VAL A 93 -0.16 31.75 6.66
C VAL A 93 0.59 33.02 6.26
N THR A 94 1.92 32.96 6.33
CA THR A 94 2.84 34.03 5.87
C THR A 94 3.55 33.65 4.56
N SER A 95 2.88 32.88 3.70
CA SER A 95 3.32 32.69 2.31
C SER A 95 2.83 33.85 1.44
N GLY A 96 3.73 34.74 1.02
CA GLY A 96 3.43 35.87 0.12
C GLY A 96 2.91 35.47 -1.27
N SER A 97 2.83 34.18 -1.57
CA SER A 97 2.23 33.58 -2.77
C SER A 97 0.74 33.26 -2.66
N GLY A 98 0.12 33.43 -1.48
CA GLY A 98 -1.30 33.09 -1.25
C GLY A 98 -1.58 31.59 -1.03
N VAL A 99 -0.54 30.75 -0.96
CA VAL A 99 -0.67 29.30 -0.71
C VAL A 99 -0.65 29.00 0.79
N THR A 100 -1.68 28.31 1.29
CA THR A 100 -1.73 27.79 2.66
C THR A 100 -0.87 26.53 2.77
N ARG A 101 0.14 26.53 3.65
CA ARG A 101 1.05 25.40 3.85
C ARG A 101 0.71 24.70 5.16
N GLU A 102 0.43 23.39 5.08
CA GLU A 102 -0.08 22.57 6.20
C GLU A 102 0.85 21.39 6.47
N ILE A 103 1.01 21.02 7.74
CA ILE A 103 1.99 20.01 8.18
C ILE A 103 1.31 18.94 9.05
N TRP A 104 1.52 17.67 8.70
CA TRP A 104 1.08 16.52 9.49
C TRP A 104 2.28 15.86 10.16
N LEU A 105 2.33 15.95 11.49
CA LEU A 105 3.34 15.30 12.34
C LEU A 105 2.89 13.88 12.67
N TRP A 106 3.65 12.87 12.25
CA TRP A 106 3.36 11.46 12.51
C TRP A 106 4.29 10.90 13.59
N ASP A 107 3.80 10.73 14.82
CA ASP A 107 4.53 10.04 15.89
C ASP A 107 4.42 8.52 15.74
N PHE A 108 5.54 7.80 15.77
CA PHE A 108 5.58 6.33 15.68
C PHE A 108 6.15 5.69 16.94
N GLY A 109 5.59 4.54 17.31
CA GLY A 109 6.11 3.70 18.38
C GLY A 109 7.60 3.37 18.17
N GLY A 110 8.41 3.57 19.20
CA GLY A 110 9.86 3.37 19.12
C GLY A 110 10.31 1.90 19.24
N GLN A 111 9.40 0.93 19.11
CA GLN A 111 9.67 -0.49 19.31
C GLN A 111 10.04 -1.17 17.98
N ALA A 112 11.09 -1.99 18.01
CA ALA A 112 11.65 -2.66 16.83
C ALA A 112 10.67 -3.60 16.10
N ASP A 113 9.75 -4.22 16.83
CA ASP A 113 8.79 -5.21 16.32
C ASP A 113 7.64 -4.59 15.48
N GLN A 114 7.44 -3.27 15.58
CA GLN A 114 6.36 -2.56 14.89
C GLN A 114 6.72 -2.18 13.43
N ARG A 115 7.96 -2.42 13.00
CA ARG A 115 8.53 -1.96 11.71
C ARG A 115 7.75 -2.39 10.46
N LEU A 116 7.21 -3.61 10.44
CA LEU A 116 6.45 -4.17 9.30
C LEU A 116 5.08 -3.48 9.07
N ILE A 117 4.65 -2.62 9.99
CA ILE A 117 3.36 -1.90 9.88
C ILE A 117 3.58 -0.39 9.79
N HIS A 118 4.72 0.14 10.24
CA HIS A 118 5.05 1.56 10.06
C HIS A 118 5.22 1.92 8.57
N GLN A 119 5.62 0.95 7.75
CA GLN A 119 5.56 0.98 6.27
C GLN A 119 4.23 1.50 5.72
N LEU A 120 3.09 1.12 6.32
CA LEU A 120 1.76 1.52 5.85
C LEU A 120 1.59 3.04 5.73
N TYR A 121 2.36 3.81 6.52
CA TYR A 121 2.28 5.26 6.64
C TYR A 121 3.61 5.99 6.32
N MET A 122 4.64 5.30 5.82
CA MET A 122 5.94 5.92 5.49
C MET A 122 5.99 6.49 4.05
N ASP A 123 5.07 6.09 3.19
CA ASP A 123 4.86 6.72 1.88
C ASP A 123 4.49 8.22 1.99
N GLU A 124 4.85 8.98 0.96
CA GLU A 124 4.66 10.43 0.80
C GLU A 124 5.27 11.33 1.90
N THR A 125 6.25 10.80 2.65
CA THR A 125 7.07 11.58 3.59
C THR A 125 7.85 12.69 2.88
N ALA A 126 7.68 13.94 3.32
CA ALA A 126 8.46 15.09 2.85
C ALA A 126 9.70 15.37 3.72
N LEU A 127 9.64 15.03 5.01
CA LEU A 127 10.69 15.27 6.00
C LEU A 127 10.62 14.21 7.11
N ALA A 128 11.78 13.76 7.59
CA ALA A 128 11.89 12.96 8.81
C ALA A 128 12.63 13.74 9.91
N VAL A 129 12.06 13.77 11.12
CA VAL A 129 12.68 14.33 12.33
C VAL A 129 13.11 13.16 13.21
N LEU A 130 14.42 12.95 13.33
CA LEU A 130 15.01 11.92 14.17
C LEU A 130 15.25 12.49 15.57
N ILE A 131 14.46 12.00 16.54
CA ILE A 131 14.41 12.49 17.91
C ILE A 131 15.12 11.51 18.84
N PHE A 132 16.00 12.01 19.71
CA PHE A 132 16.70 11.20 20.71
C PHE A 132 16.72 11.85 22.09
N ASP A 133 16.92 11.05 23.14
CA ASP A 133 17.19 11.51 24.50
C ASP A 133 18.70 11.75 24.67
N GLY A 134 19.08 12.97 25.06
CA GLY A 134 20.48 13.40 25.15
C GLY A 134 21.35 12.66 26.18
N GLN A 135 20.74 11.88 27.08
CA GLN A 135 21.46 11.13 28.14
C GLN A 135 21.74 9.66 27.80
N LYS A 136 21.28 9.16 26.64
CA LYS A 136 21.48 7.77 26.20
C LYS A 136 22.96 7.43 25.98
N GLU A 137 23.33 6.18 26.29
CA GLU A 137 24.72 5.71 26.23
C GLU A 137 25.12 5.36 24.78
N ASP A 138 24.39 4.46 24.12
CA ASP A 138 24.67 3.96 22.76
C ASP A 138 24.19 4.90 21.63
N LEU A 139 24.23 6.22 21.88
CA LEU A 139 23.54 7.25 21.11
C LEU A 139 23.77 7.15 19.59
N PHE A 140 25.02 7.08 19.15
CA PHE A 140 25.36 7.06 17.72
C PHE A 140 25.02 5.74 17.03
N GLU A 141 25.00 4.61 17.75
CA GLU A 141 24.55 3.33 17.18
C GLU A 141 23.03 3.36 16.94
N THR A 142 22.27 3.78 17.95
CA THR A 142 20.81 3.97 17.86
C THR A 142 20.46 4.98 16.76
N LEU A 143 21.08 6.17 16.74
CA LEU A 143 20.83 7.17 15.69
C LEU A 143 21.18 6.63 14.30
N GLY A 144 22.34 5.99 14.18
CA GLY A 144 22.76 5.34 12.93
C GLY A 144 21.81 4.23 12.49
N GLN A 145 21.16 3.51 13.42
CA GLN A 145 20.19 2.48 13.09
C GLN A 145 18.86 3.08 12.60
N TRP A 146 18.33 4.10 13.28
CA TRP A 146 17.13 4.80 12.83
C TRP A 146 17.33 5.53 11.51
N ASP A 147 18.49 6.16 11.29
CA ASP A 147 18.89 6.75 9.99
C ASP A 147 18.90 5.70 8.86
N ARG A 148 19.47 4.51 9.11
CA ARG A 148 19.42 3.37 8.17
C ARG A 148 17.99 2.88 7.94
N ASP A 149 17.16 2.79 8.98
CA ASP A 149 15.76 2.34 8.87
C ASP A 149 14.92 3.34 8.06
N LEU A 150 15.01 4.64 8.35
CA LEU A 150 14.39 5.72 7.58
C LEU A 150 14.78 5.70 6.10
N THR A 151 16.09 5.64 5.83
CA THR A 151 16.63 5.72 4.46
C THR A 151 16.25 4.48 3.63
N ARG A 152 16.06 3.33 4.29
CA ARG A 152 15.50 2.11 3.67
C ARG A 152 13.98 2.16 3.47
N ALA A 153 13.26 2.92 4.30
CA ALA A 153 11.80 3.01 4.27
C ALA A 153 11.25 3.92 3.17
N ALA A 154 12.01 4.94 2.79
CA ALA A 154 11.59 5.90 1.79
C ALA A 154 11.44 5.25 0.39
N ARG A 155 10.44 5.68 -0.40
CA ARG A 155 10.42 5.42 -1.86
C ARG A 155 11.03 6.55 -2.69
N LYS A 156 11.05 7.78 -2.16
CA LYS A 156 11.70 8.97 -2.73
C LYS A 156 12.86 9.41 -1.82
N GLY A 157 13.54 10.51 -2.14
CA GLY A 157 14.33 11.24 -1.15
C GLY A 157 13.42 12.05 -0.23
N PHE A 158 13.89 12.35 0.99
CA PHE A 158 13.28 13.34 1.87
C PHE A 158 14.35 14.09 2.67
N ALA A 159 14.03 15.28 3.15
CA ALA A 159 14.89 16.01 4.09
C ALA A 159 14.94 15.30 5.46
N LYS A 160 16.00 15.53 6.23
CA LYS A 160 16.16 14.97 7.58
C LYS A 160 16.57 16.06 8.56
N LEU A 161 15.95 16.12 9.74
CA LEU A 161 16.37 16.93 10.88
C LEU A 161 16.75 16.04 12.06
N LEU A 162 17.77 16.43 12.82
CA LEU A 162 18.23 15.73 14.02
C LEU A 162 17.86 16.56 15.26
N VAL A 163 17.21 15.94 16.24
CA VAL A 163 16.69 16.64 17.42
C VAL A 163 17.05 15.92 18.70
N ALA A 164 17.83 16.57 19.55
CA ALA A 164 17.89 16.21 20.96
C ALA A 164 16.61 16.71 21.62
N ALA A 165 15.86 15.80 22.24
CA ALA A 165 14.69 16.11 23.05
C ALA A 165 14.96 15.82 24.53
N ARG A 166 14.08 16.36 25.39
CA ARG A 166 14.13 16.20 26.84
C ARG A 166 15.44 16.73 27.47
N VAL A 167 16.05 17.76 26.89
CA VAL A 167 17.31 18.34 27.41
C VAL A 167 17.17 18.88 28.85
N ASP A 168 15.94 19.14 29.32
CA ASP A 168 15.62 19.44 30.72
C ASP A 168 15.93 18.29 31.71
N ALA A 169 16.16 17.07 31.21
CA ALA A 169 16.47 15.89 32.02
C ALA A 169 17.98 15.65 32.25
N GLY A 170 18.86 16.53 31.76
CA GLY A 170 20.32 16.43 31.99
C GLY A 170 21.22 17.01 30.88
N GLY A 171 20.65 17.60 29.84
CA GLY A 171 21.41 18.09 28.67
C GLY A 171 21.94 16.97 27.77
N LEU A 172 23.01 17.25 27.05
CA LEU A 172 23.70 16.30 26.18
C LEU A 172 24.85 15.62 26.93
N ARG A 173 24.91 14.28 26.87
CA ARG A 173 26.02 13.46 27.40
C ARG A 173 27.26 13.46 26.49
N VAL A 174 27.07 13.78 25.22
CA VAL A 174 28.07 13.78 24.15
C VAL A 174 28.31 15.22 23.68
N GLY A 175 29.52 15.55 23.23
CA GLY A 175 29.86 16.88 22.77
C GLY A 175 29.00 17.30 21.58
N ARG A 176 28.39 18.49 21.63
CA ARG A 176 27.54 19.02 20.56
C ARG A 176 28.23 19.00 19.18
N SER A 177 29.53 19.31 19.12
CA SER A 177 30.31 19.25 17.88
C SER A 177 30.39 17.83 17.27
N GLU A 178 30.37 16.78 18.08
CA GLU A 178 30.36 15.38 17.62
C GLU A 178 28.99 15.00 17.02
N ILE A 179 27.91 15.53 17.62
CA ILE A 179 26.54 15.35 17.12
C ILE A 179 26.32 16.14 15.82
N GLU A 180 26.82 17.38 15.73
CA GLU A 180 26.79 18.19 14.51
C GLU A 180 27.66 17.58 13.39
N LYS A 181 28.80 16.97 13.74
CA LYS A 181 29.60 16.18 12.80
C LYS A 181 28.83 14.95 12.28
N PHE A 182 28.23 14.14 13.16
CA PHE A 182 27.38 13.01 12.76
C PHE A 182 26.20 13.47 11.88
N ALA A 183 25.54 14.58 12.23
CA ALA A 183 24.46 15.17 11.44
C ALA A 183 24.94 15.50 10.01
N THR A 184 26.12 16.12 9.89
CA THR A 184 26.72 16.51 8.61
C THR A 184 27.12 15.29 7.78
N GLU A 185 27.83 14.31 8.37
CA GLU A 185 28.26 13.06 7.71
C GLU A 185 27.08 12.20 7.23
N ARG A 186 25.90 12.36 7.85
CA ARG A 186 24.67 11.63 7.52
C ARG A 186 23.67 12.41 6.65
N GLY A 187 23.99 13.66 6.28
CA GLY A 187 23.10 14.49 5.45
C GLY A 187 21.81 14.90 6.16
N PHE A 188 21.88 15.26 7.44
CA PHE A 188 20.83 16.00 8.12
C PHE A 188 20.97 17.50 7.82
N VAL A 189 19.83 18.18 7.61
CA VAL A 189 19.74 19.62 7.29
C VAL A 189 20.14 20.50 8.48
N GLY A 190 20.02 19.97 9.71
CA GLY A 190 20.44 20.66 10.93
C GLY A 190 20.25 19.81 12.19
N PHE A 191 20.84 20.28 13.29
CA PHE A 191 20.71 19.75 14.64
C PHE A 191 20.05 20.79 15.56
N LEU A 192 19.05 20.38 16.35
CA LEU A 192 18.39 21.23 17.35
C LEU A 192 18.30 20.54 18.72
N GLU A 193 18.26 21.35 19.78
CA GLU A 193 18.09 20.93 21.17
C GLU A 193 16.74 21.44 21.70
N THR A 194 15.93 20.56 22.30
CA THR A 194 14.52 20.86 22.64
C THR A 194 14.07 20.30 23.98
N SER A 195 13.15 21.01 24.63
CA SER A 195 12.35 20.50 25.76
C SER A 195 10.88 20.88 25.58
N ALA A 196 10.04 19.88 25.30
CA ALA A 196 8.59 20.06 25.23
C ALA A 196 7.97 20.48 26.59
N LYS A 197 8.65 20.17 27.70
CA LYS A 197 8.24 20.52 29.06
C LYS A 197 8.52 21.99 29.39
N GLN A 198 9.70 22.50 29.01
CA GLN A 198 10.12 23.90 29.23
C GLN A 198 9.78 24.83 28.05
N ASN A 199 9.22 24.31 26.96
CA ASN A 199 9.03 24.99 25.67
C ASN A 199 10.34 25.51 25.03
N LEU A 200 11.48 24.89 25.35
CA LEU A 200 12.78 25.25 24.83
C LEU A 200 12.98 24.66 23.41
N GLY A 201 13.50 25.46 22.47
CA GLY A 201 13.83 25.02 21.11
C GLY A 201 12.64 24.66 20.22
N CYS A 202 11.41 24.79 20.72
CA CYS A 202 10.21 24.27 20.07
C CYS A 202 9.74 25.16 18.92
N GLU A 203 9.85 26.49 19.04
CA GLU A 203 9.55 27.41 17.94
C GLU A 203 10.63 27.33 16.84
N GLU A 204 11.90 27.24 17.23
CA GLU A 204 13.03 27.03 16.34
C GLU A 204 12.85 25.74 15.54
N LEU A 205 12.35 24.67 16.17
CA LEU A 205 12.02 23.42 15.50
C LEU A 205 10.84 23.57 14.51
N LYS A 206 9.78 24.35 14.82
CA LYS A 206 8.70 24.64 13.84
C LYS A 206 9.25 25.32 12.59
N HIS A 207 10.09 26.33 12.77
CA HIS A 207 10.71 27.05 11.65
C HIS A 207 11.68 26.17 10.85
N ALA A 208 12.50 25.34 11.53
CA ALA A 208 13.39 24.38 10.87
C ALA A 208 12.62 23.32 10.07
N ILE A 209 11.53 22.77 10.63
CA ILE A 209 10.64 21.83 9.94
C ILE A 209 10.08 22.47 8.66
N PHE A 210 9.54 23.69 8.75
CA PHE A 210 8.98 24.40 7.59
C PHE A 210 10.01 24.70 6.50
N ALA A 211 11.23 25.09 6.89
CA ALA A 211 12.31 25.42 5.97
C ALA A 211 12.96 24.18 5.32
N ALA A 212 12.95 23.02 5.99
CA ALA A 212 13.52 21.78 5.47
C ALA A 212 12.61 21.04 4.48
N ILE A 213 11.31 21.35 4.43
CA ILE A 213 10.37 20.75 3.47
C ILE A 213 10.57 21.35 2.08
N ASN A 214 10.82 20.51 1.06
CA ASN A 214 10.77 20.95 -0.34
C ASN A 214 9.31 21.12 -0.79
N TRP A 215 8.76 22.31 -0.58
CA TRP A 215 7.38 22.65 -0.92
C TRP A 215 7.08 22.64 -2.43
N ASP A 216 8.09 22.72 -3.28
CA ASP A 216 7.90 22.78 -4.75
C ASP A 216 7.73 21.38 -5.37
N GLU A 217 8.13 20.32 -4.66
CA GLU A 217 7.82 18.92 -5.00
C GLU A 217 6.43 18.47 -4.53
N ILE A 218 5.76 19.26 -3.68
CA ILE A 218 4.45 18.91 -3.11
C ILE A 218 3.32 19.45 -4.01
N PRO A 219 2.40 18.62 -4.53
CA PRO A 219 1.33 19.08 -5.40
C PRO A 219 0.42 20.13 -4.74
N CYS A 220 0.49 21.37 -5.23
CA CYS A 220 -0.44 22.43 -4.85
C CYS A 220 -1.84 22.13 -5.39
N ARG A 221 -2.85 22.31 -4.54
CA ARG A 221 -4.27 22.12 -4.88
C ARG A 221 -5.01 23.43 -4.68
N THR A 222 -5.84 23.83 -5.65
CA THR A 222 -6.80 24.94 -5.51
C THR A 222 -8.11 24.40 -4.96
N THR A 223 -8.75 25.12 -4.04
CA THR A 223 -9.90 24.63 -3.28
C THR A 223 -10.80 25.78 -2.85
N GLU A 224 -12.10 25.55 -2.76
CA GLU A 224 -13.03 26.56 -2.28
C GLU A 224 -13.03 26.61 -0.74
N VAL A 225 -13.38 27.75 -0.14
CA VAL A 225 -13.46 27.90 1.34
C VAL A 225 -14.27 26.79 2.01
N LEU A 226 -15.27 26.24 1.32
CA LEU A 226 -16.08 25.09 1.73
C LEU A 226 -15.24 23.82 1.99
N PHE A 227 -14.29 23.48 1.12
CA PHE A 227 -13.40 22.33 1.28
C PHE A 227 -12.51 22.47 2.53
N LYS A 228 -12.04 23.69 2.81
CA LYS A 228 -11.25 23.96 4.03
C LYS A 228 -12.09 23.70 5.28
N ARG A 229 -13.32 24.25 5.34
CA ARG A 229 -14.24 24.05 6.47
C ARG A 229 -14.63 22.59 6.67
N LEU A 230 -14.94 21.87 5.59
CA LEU A 230 -15.22 20.43 5.61
C LEU A 230 -14.04 19.65 6.20
N LYS A 231 -12.81 19.95 5.78
CA LYS A 231 -11.61 19.32 6.31
C LYS A 231 -11.41 19.63 7.80
N GLU A 232 -11.60 20.87 8.21
CA GLU A 232 -11.47 21.29 9.61
C GLU A 232 -12.49 20.58 10.53
N GLU A 233 -13.74 20.41 10.09
CA GLU A 233 -14.75 19.65 10.84
C GLU A 233 -14.50 18.13 10.85
N ILE A 234 -13.97 17.54 9.76
CA ILE A 234 -13.60 16.10 9.76
C ILE A 234 -12.47 15.83 10.76
N ILE A 235 -11.52 16.76 10.90
CA ILE A 235 -10.47 16.70 11.92
C ILE A 235 -11.07 16.89 13.32
N GLN A 236 -11.99 17.85 13.49
CA GLN A 236 -12.68 18.08 14.77
C GLN A 236 -13.48 16.83 15.23
N LEU A 237 -14.13 16.11 14.32
CA LEU A 237 -14.79 14.82 14.61
C LEU A 237 -13.79 13.73 15.06
N LYS A 238 -12.59 13.67 14.45
CA LYS A 238 -11.51 12.76 14.86
C LYS A 238 -11.02 13.10 16.28
N ASP A 239 -10.80 14.38 16.56
CA ASP A 239 -10.31 14.90 17.85
C ASP A 239 -11.34 14.75 18.98
N GLU A 240 -12.64 14.80 18.66
CA GLU A 240 -13.75 14.40 19.55
C GLU A 240 -13.81 12.88 19.83
N GLY A 241 -12.94 12.10 19.20
CA GLY A 241 -12.82 10.66 19.44
C GLY A 241 -13.68 9.77 18.53
N ARG A 242 -14.37 10.31 17.52
CA ARG A 242 -15.12 9.48 16.54
C ARG A 242 -14.14 8.61 15.77
N VAL A 243 -14.42 7.31 15.70
CA VAL A 243 -13.54 6.32 15.06
C VAL A 243 -14.04 5.99 13.66
N LEU A 244 -15.29 5.54 13.55
CA LEU A 244 -15.91 5.12 12.31
C LEU A 244 -17.23 5.88 12.08
N MET A 245 -17.47 6.33 10.85
CA MET A 245 -18.74 6.95 10.44
C MET A 245 -19.09 6.49 9.01
N ARG A 246 -20.37 6.37 8.66
CA ARG A 246 -20.75 6.12 7.26
C ARG A 246 -20.66 7.39 6.42
N PHE A 247 -20.43 7.26 5.11
CA PHE A 247 -20.35 8.40 4.19
C PHE A 247 -21.59 9.33 4.28
N ASN A 248 -22.81 8.77 4.33
CA ASN A 248 -24.05 9.53 4.49
C ASN A 248 -24.15 10.19 5.87
N GLU A 249 -23.85 9.45 6.94
CA GLU A 249 -23.85 9.94 8.33
C GLU A 249 -22.85 11.11 8.51
N LEU A 250 -21.67 10.99 7.91
CA LEU A 250 -20.64 12.03 7.87
C LEU A 250 -21.11 13.25 7.09
N ARG A 251 -21.67 13.06 5.89
CA ARG A 251 -22.28 14.15 5.11
C ARG A 251 -23.35 14.88 5.92
N GLU A 252 -24.30 14.17 6.51
CA GLU A 252 -25.42 14.74 7.27
C GLU A 252 -24.93 15.46 8.54
N THR A 253 -23.97 14.87 9.26
CA THR A 253 -23.30 15.50 10.42
C THR A 253 -22.60 16.80 10.03
N LEU A 254 -21.84 16.79 8.93
CA LEU A 254 -21.11 17.96 8.43
C LEU A 254 -22.05 19.06 7.89
N GLN A 255 -23.13 18.69 7.19
CA GLN A 255 -24.15 19.65 6.71
C GLN A 255 -24.84 20.36 7.88
N LEU A 256 -25.15 19.63 8.96
CA LEU A 256 -25.71 20.19 10.20
C LEU A 256 -24.70 21.13 10.90
N ARG A 257 -23.46 20.67 11.12
CA ARG A 257 -22.43 21.46 11.82
C ARG A 257 -22.04 22.74 11.08
N LEU A 258 -21.81 22.65 9.78
CA LEU A 258 -21.44 23.80 8.95
C LEU A 258 -22.62 24.70 8.60
N SER A 259 -23.86 24.26 8.85
CA SER A 259 -25.10 24.89 8.35
C SER A 259 -25.04 25.21 6.85
N ALA A 260 -24.43 24.32 6.07
CA ALA A 260 -24.09 24.51 4.67
C ALA A 260 -24.36 23.24 3.86
N GLN A 261 -24.92 23.40 2.67
CA GLN A 261 -25.09 22.31 1.72
C GLN A 261 -23.85 22.17 0.83
N PHE A 262 -23.54 20.93 0.48
CA PHE A 262 -22.45 20.51 -0.40
C PHE A 262 -22.79 19.15 -1.00
N THR A 263 -22.19 18.82 -2.13
CA THR A 263 -22.42 17.59 -2.88
C THR A 263 -21.53 16.44 -2.41
N ASP A 264 -21.96 15.21 -2.69
CA ASP A 264 -21.18 14.00 -2.44
C ASP A 264 -19.81 14.02 -3.15
N GLY A 265 -19.70 14.69 -4.31
CA GLY A 265 -18.45 14.85 -5.05
C GLY A 265 -17.43 15.73 -4.33
N GLU A 266 -17.88 16.83 -3.72
CA GLU A 266 -17.04 17.73 -2.93
C GLU A 266 -16.53 17.04 -1.66
N LEU A 267 -17.41 16.33 -0.93
CA LEU A 267 -17.01 15.55 0.23
C LEU A 267 -16.01 14.44 -0.14
N ARG A 268 -16.22 13.73 -1.25
CA ARG A 268 -15.26 12.74 -1.76
C ARG A 268 -13.92 13.37 -2.14
N GLY A 269 -13.91 14.61 -2.65
CA GLY A 269 -12.69 15.39 -2.86
C GLY A 269 -11.93 15.66 -1.56
N VAL A 270 -12.61 16.07 -0.48
CA VAL A 270 -12.00 16.30 0.84
C VAL A 270 -11.52 15.00 1.49
N LEU A 271 -12.26 13.89 1.35
CA LEU A 271 -11.84 12.59 1.86
C LEU A 271 -10.62 12.05 1.09
N THR A 272 -10.60 12.18 -0.25
CA THR A 272 -9.45 11.80 -1.09
C THR A 272 -8.21 12.62 -0.76
N LEU A 273 -8.37 13.89 -0.38
CA LEU A 273 -7.29 14.71 0.17
C LEU A 273 -6.75 14.13 1.48
N LEU A 274 -7.62 13.88 2.46
CA LEU A 274 -7.20 13.41 3.80
C LEU A 274 -6.62 11.99 3.77
N ALA A 275 -7.03 11.17 2.81
CA ALA A 275 -6.50 9.82 2.59
C ALA A 275 -5.03 9.79 2.17
N GLY A 276 -4.57 10.74 1.33
CA GLY A 276 -3.19 10.77 0.83
C GLY A 276 -2.13 10.81 1.94
N PRO A 277 -2.15 11.82 2.84
CA PRO A 277 -1.25 11.84 4.00
C PRO A 277 -1.50 10.68 4.96
N GLY A 278 -2.72 10.12 4.98
CA GLY A 278 -3.14 8.98 5.80
C GLY A 278 -4.09 9.31 6.96
N VAL A 279 -4.68 10.51 6.99
CA VAL A 279 -5.44 11.04 8.15
C VAL A 279 -6.78 10.32 8.34
N VAL A 280 -7.44 9.96 7.22
CA VAL A 280 -8.77 9.33 7.15
C VAL A 280 -8.77 8.31 6.01
N TRP A 281 -9.32 7.10 6.20
CA TRP A 281 -9.41 6.07 5.14
C TRP A 281 -10.89 5.78 4.80
N GLU A 282 -11.27 5.81 3.52
CA GLU A 282 -12.51 5.18 3.06
C GLU A 282 -12.27 3.67 2.94
N LEU A 283 -13.04 2.87 3.67
CA LEU A 283 -12.94 1.42 3.63
C LEU A 283 -13.58 0.89 2.35
N ALA A 284 -13.05 -0.21 1.79
CA ALA A 284 -13.55 -0.81 0.55
C ALA A 284 -14.96 -1.43 0.66
N PHE A 285 -15.63 -1.27 1.81
CA PHE A 285 -16.91 -1.87 2.18
C PHE A 285 -17.71 -1.01 3.16
N GLY A 286 -19.04 -1.17 3.17
CA GLY A 286 -19.98 -0.55 4.10
C GLY A 286 -20.24 0.94 3.88
N SER A 287 -19.59 1.55 2.87
CA SER A 287 -19.39 3.01 2.77
C SER A 287 -18.85 3.63 4.06
N TRP A 288 -17.97 2.91 4.76
CA TRP A 288 -17.39 3.33 6.04
C TRP A 288 -16.19 4.24 5.84
N ILE A 289 -16.13 5.32 6.63
CA ILE A 289 -15.03 6.26 6.72
C ILE A 289 -14.37 6.07 8.10
N LEU A 290 -13.11 5.63 8.11
CA LEU A 290 -12.29 5.45 9.28
C LEU A 290 -11.52 6.74 9.57
N LEU A 291 -11.96 7.48 10.57
CA LEU A 291 -11.39 8.76 11.01
C LEU A 291 -10.10 8.57 11.83
N GLN A 292 -9.88 7.38 12.39
CA GLN A 292 -8.64 7.02 13.09
C GLN A 292 -7.94 5.81 12.42
N PRO A 293 -7.38 5.96 11.20
CA PRO A 293 -6.66 4.87 10.50
C PRO A 293 -5.53 4.24 11.30
N GLU A 294 -4.96 4.97 12.26
CA GLU A 294 -3.88 4.51 13.12
C GLU A 294 -4.27 3.28 13.96
N ARG A 295 -5.57 3.03 14.17
CA ARG A 295 -6.05 1.81 14.83
C ARG A 295 -5.76 0.54 14.03
N ILE A 296 -5.68 0.62 12.70
CA ILE A 296 -5.27 -0.50 11.84
C ILE A 296 -3.87 -0.99 12.26
N ASN A 297 -2.95 -0.05 12.55
CA ASN A 297 -1.62 -0.37 13.07
C ASN A 297 -1.70 -1.09 14.43
N ALA A 298 -2.51 -0.56 15.37
CA ALA A 298 -2.66 -1.18 16.69
C ALA A 298 -3.20 -2.63 16.63
N TYR A 299 -4.19 -2.91 15.78
CA TYR A 299 -4.71 -4.28 15.60
C TYR A 299 -3.75 -5.20 14.85
N ALA A 300 -3.05 -4.72 13.82
CA ALA A 300 -2.01 -5.51 13.15
C ALA A 300 -0.84 -5.82 14.11
N GLN A 301 -0.50 -4.91 15.03
CA GLN A 301 0.47 -5.20 16.09
C GLN A 301 -0.05 -6.25 17.08
N ALA A 302 -1.34 -6.24 17.42
CA ALA A 302 -1.94 -7.30 18.24
C ALA A 302 -1.87 -8.68 17.55
N VAL A 303 -2.06 -8.74 16.23
CA VAL A 303 -1.83 -9.96 15.41
C VAL A 303 -0.37 -10.44 15.52
N ILE A 304 0.62 -9.54 15.35
CA ILE A 304 2.04 -9.88 15.48
C ILE A 304 2.38 -10.34 16.91
N ARG A 305 1.90 -9.64 17.96
CA ARG A 305 2.09 -10.05 19.35
C ARG A 305 1.52 -11.46 19.60
N THR A 306 0.34 -11.76 19.05
CA THR A 306 -0.30 -13.09 19.18
C THR A 306 0.53 -14.18 18.49
N LEU A 307 1.04 -13.93 17.27
CA LEU A 307 1.97 -14.81 16.56
C LEU A 307 3.28 -15.06 17.34
N GLN A 308 3.69 -14.12 18.19
CA GLN A 308 4.92 -14.20 18.99
C GLN A 308 4.71 -14.85 20.37
N SER A 309 3.51 -14.77 20.95
CA SER A 309 3.22 -15.18 22.34
C SER A 309 2.79 -16.63 22.51
N GLU A 310 2.32 -17.31 21.45
CA GLU A 310 1.90 -18.71 21.55
C GLU A 310 3.08 -19.68 21.73
N GLU A 311 2.93 -20.63 22.65
CA GLU A 311 3.85 -21.76 22.86
C GLU A 311 4.15 -22.55 21.58
N LEU A 312 3.24 -22.50 20.60
CA LEU A 312 3.30 -23.26 19.36
C LEU A 312 4.15 -22.62 18.25
N GLN A 313 4.48 -21.32 18.33
CA GLN A 313 5.44 -20.63 17.44
C GLN A 313 5.24 -20.84 15.91
N ARG A 314 3.98 -21.02 15.47
CA ARG A 314 3.64 -21.60 14.17
C ARG A 314 3.73 -20.68 12.94
N GLY A 315 3.88 -19.37 13.13
CA GLY A 315 3.88 -18.40 12.02
C GLY A 315 2.54 -18.30 11.28
N TYR A 316 1.43 -18.72 11.93
CA TYR A 316 0.08 -18.62 11.38
C TYR A 316 -0.98 -18.42 12.48
N LEU A 317 -2.15 -17.92 12.10
CA LEU A 317 -3.36 -17.81 12.94
C LEU A 317 -4.62 -18.21 12.15
N MET A 318 -5.67 -18.64 12.85
CA MET A 318 -7.00 -18.83 12.23
C MET A 318 -7.61 -17.47 11.88
N GLU A 319 -8.17 -17.32 10.68
CA GLU A 319 -8.78 -16.06 10.21
C GLU A 319 -9.94 -15.60 11.11
N ASP A 320 -10.82 -16.54 11.48
CA ASP A 320 -11.93 -16.34 12.43
C ASP A 320 -11.49 -15.75 13.78
N ARG A 321 -10.31 -16.16 14.27
CA ARG A 321 -9.74 -15.64 15.53
C ARG A 321 -9.35 -14.17 15.42
N VAL A 322 -8.73 -13.81 14.29
CA VAL A 322 -8.34 -12.42 13.99
C VAL A 322 -9.59 -11.54 13.84
N LEU A 323 -10.62 -12.01 13.13
CA LEU A 323 -11.87 -11.26 12.91
C LEU A 323 -12.72 -11.12 14.19
N LYS A 324 -12.58 -12.04 15.16
CA LYS A 324 -13.19 -11.96 16.50
C LYS A 324 -12.40 -11.15 17.52
N GLY A 325 -11.18 -10.68 17.18
CA GLY A 325 -10.35 -9.91 18.11
C GLY A 325 -9.82 -10.72 19.30
N ASP A 326 -9.75 -12.06 19.21
CA ASP A 326 -9.01 -12.89 20.18
C ASP A 326 -7.51 -12.76 19.88
N LEU A 327 -6.97 -11.63 20.30
CA LEU A 327 -5.63 -11.15 20.02
C LEU A 327 -5.00 -10.58 21.30
N ALA A 328 -3.68 -10.69 21.41
CA ALA A 328 -2.86 -10.07 22.44
C ALA A 328 -2.78 -8.53 22.27
N TYR A 329 -3.91 -7.85 22.48
CA TYR A 329 -4.04 -6.40 22.32
C TYR A 329 -3.37 -5.65 23.48
N ALA A 330 -2.14 -5.20 23.25
CA ALA A 330 -1.42 -4.29 24.13
C ALA A 330 -1.03 -3.03 23.34
N SER A 331 -1.75 -1.94 23.57
CA SER A 331 -1.59 -0.64 22.89
C SER A 331 -1.81 0.51 23.87
N SER A 332 -1.28 1.69 23.53
CA SER A 332 -1.56 2.96 24.23
C SER A 332 -2.91 3.57 23.82
N MET A 333 -3.54 3.05 22.77
CA MET A 333 -4.94 3.34 22.44
C MET A 333 -5.88 2.38 23.19
N PRO A 334 -7.04 2.84 23.69
CA PRO A 334 -8.06 1.95 24.23
C PRO A 334 -8.64 1.06 23.12
N ARG A 335 -8.88 -0.21 23.47
CA ARG A 335 -9.60 -1.17 22.62
C ARG A 335 -11.01 -0.64 22.31
N LEU A 336 -11.50 -0.90 21.11
CA LEU A 336 -12.84 -0.51 20.68
C LEU A 336 -13.94 -1.38 21.33
N ALA A 337 -15.18 -0.90 21.27
CA ALA A 337 -16.35 -1.74 21.51
C ALA A 337 -16.58 -2.69 20.31
N ASP A 338 -17.14 -3.87 20.57
CA ASP A 338 -17.29 -4.98 19.61
C ASP A 338 -17.95 -4.58 18.27
N ASP A 339 -18.82 -3.58 18.28
CA ASP A 339 -19.61 -3.14 17.14
C ASP A 339 -18.82 -2.26 16.15
N GLU A 340 -17.87 -1.45 16.63
CA GLU A 340 -16.83 -0.78 15.82
C GLU A 340 -15.65 -1.73 15.54
N GLU A 341 -15.21 -2.49 16.55
CA GLU A 341 -13.99 -3.31 16.52
C GLU A 341 -13.99 -4.27 15.33
N ARG A 342 -15.09 -5.01 15.12
CA ARG A 342 -15.25 -5.95 14.01
C ARG A 342 -14.97 -5.33 12.63
N PHE A 343 -15.31 -4.06 12.42
CA PHE A 343 -15.08 -3.39 11.13
C PHE A 343 -13.63 -2.95 10.98
N VAL A 344 -12.99 -2.48 12.06
CA VAL A 344 -11.57 -2.12 12.07
C VAL A 344 -10.68 -3.37 11.95
N LEU A 345 -11.05 -4.49 12.58
CA LEU A 345 -10.41 -5.80 12.40
C LEU A 345 -10.53 -6.30 10.96
N LEU A 346 -11.71 -6.19 10.34
CA LEU A 346 -11.90 -6.60 8.95
C LEU A 346 -11.13 -5.70 7.95
N ALA A 347 -11.09 -4.39 8.19
CA ALA A 347 -10.28 -3.46 7.41
C ALA A 347 -8.78 -3.74 7.56
N MET A 348 -8.32 -4.05 8.77
CA MET A 348 -6.93 -4.45 9.05
C MET A 348 -6.59 -5.77 8.35
N HIS A 349 -7.47 -6.76 8.46
CA HIS A 349 -7.35 -8.04 7.76
C HIS A 349 -7.22 -7.84 6.24
N GLN A 350 -8.12 -7.06 5.62
CA GLN A 350 -8.05 -6.74 4.19
C GLN A 350 -6.72 -6.06 3.85
N THR A 351 -6.30 -5.06 4.63
CA THR A 351 -5.04 -4.32 4.40
C THR A 351 -3.81 -5.23 4.40
N VAL A 352 -3.78 -6.25 5.27
CA VAL A 352 -2.68 -7.22 5.39
C VAL A 352 -2.67 -8.22 4.22
N VAL A 353 -3.84 -8.68 3.78
CA VAL A 353 -3.98 -9.57 2.61
C VAL A 353 -3.64 -8.84 1.31
N GLU A 354 -4.22 -7.65 1.08
CA GLU A 354 -4.06 -6.84 -0.13
C GLU A 354 -2.61 -6.41 -0.37
N ARG A 355 -1.87 -6.12 0.71
CA ARG A 355 -0.43 -5.83 0.64
C ARG A 355 0.46 -7.07 0.54
N GLY A 356 -0.10 -8.28 0.54
CA GLY A 356 0.64 -9.53 0.42
C GLY A 356 1.56 -9.83 1.61
N LEU A 357 1.13 -9.46 2.83
CA LEU A 357 1.89 -9.70 4.06
C LEU A 357 1.59 -11.06 4.70
N CYS A 358 0.46 -11.68 4.34
CA CYS A 358 0.12 -13.07 4.69
C CYS A 358 -0.46 -13.83 3.48
N LEU A 359 -0.41 -15.16 3.56
CA LEU A 359 -1.14 -16.10 2.73
C LEU A 359 -2.46 -16.46 3.41
N ARG A 360 -3.55 -16.53 2.64
CA ARG A 360 -4.85 -17.04 3.11
C ARG A 360 -5.08 -18.45 2.55
N GLN A 361 -4.94 -19.47 3.40
CA GLN A 361 -5.07 -20.87 2.97
C GLN A 361 -6.34 -21.51 3.55
N PRO A 362 -7.27 -22.02 2.71
CA PRO A 362 -8.40 -22.81 3.18
C PRO A 362 -7.96 -24.08 3.94
N THR A 363 -8.73 -24.45 4.97
CA THR A 363 -8.59 -25.73 5.68
C THR A 363 -9.96 -26.22 6.15
N ALA A 364 -10.10 -27.52 6.43
CA ALA A 364 -11.32 -28.13 6.98
C ALA A 364 -11.76 -27.62 8.38
N ARG A 365 -11.09 -26.60 8.95
CA ARG A 365 -11.46 -25.92 10.21
C ARG A 365 -11.71 -24.42 10.04
N GLY A 366 -11.62 -23.87 8.83
CA GLY A 366 -11.52 -22.43 8.57
C GLY A 366 -10.25 -22.04 7.82
N ASN A 367 -10.23 -20.83 7.28
CA ASN A 367 -9.04 -20.31 6.62
C ASN A 367 -7.93 -20.00 7.63
N LEU A 368 -6.70 -20.23 7.19
CA LEU A 368 -5.47 -20.05 7.94
C LEU A 368 -4.70 -18.88 7.34
N LEU A 369 -4.37 -17.88 8.16
CA LEU A 369 -3.54 -16.74 7.79
C LEU A 369 -2.09 -17.07 8.15
N ILE A 370 -1.27 -17.35 7.14
CA ILE A 370 0.14 -17.74 7.30
C ILE A 370 1.03 -16.54 6.99
N PHE A 371 1.93 -16.18 7.89
CA PHE A 371 2.78 -14.99 7.80
C PHE A 371 4.25 -15.44 7.56
N PRO A 372 4.76 -15.42 6.30
CA PRO A 372 6.03 -16.08 5.96
C PRO A 372 7.23 -15.61 6.80
N SER A 373 7.30 -14.31 7.09
CA SER A 373 8.42 -13.70 7.84
C SER A 373 8.39 -13.99 9.34
N TYR A 374 7.27 -14.50 9.87
CA TYR A 374 7.11 -14.90 11.27
C TYR A 374 7.18 -16.42 11.48
N TYR A 375 7.42 -17.19 10.42
CA TYR A 375 7.63 -18.63 10.50
C TYR A 375 8.96 -18.94 11.22
N ARG A 376 8.93 -19.73 12.30
CA ARG A 376 10.13 -20.03 13.11
C ARG A 376 10.76 -21.40 12.86
N ARG A 377 10.09 -22.31 12.16
CA ARG A 377 10.59 -23.66 11.84
C ARG A 377 11.86 -23.58 10.99
N GLU A 378 12.98 -24.05 11.51
CA GLU A 378 14.26 -24.06 10.76
C GLU A 378 14.33 -25.24 9.78
N ARG A 379 15.01 -25.03 8.64
CA ARG A 379 15.25 -26.07 7.63
C ARG A 379 16.35 -27.00 8.14
N SER A 380 16.09 -28.31 8.18
CA SER A 380 17.07 -29.28 8.68
C SER A 380 18.21 -29.51 7.69
N ASP A 381 19.45 -29.57 8.20
CA ASP A 381 20.67 -29.75 7.38
C ASP A 381 20.71 -31.09 6.61
N ALA A 382 19.88 -32.05 7.00
CA ALA A 382 19.69 -33.30 6.27
C ALA A 382 19.02 -33.12 4.89
N VAL A 383 18.33 -31.99 4.65
CA VAL A 383 17.84 -31.62 3.32
C VAL A 383 19.03 -31.09 2.52
N ARG A 384 19.54 -31.90 1.58
CA ARG A 384 20.59 -31.48 0.63
C ARG A 384 20.23 -30.12 0.03
N SER A 385 21.04 -29.11 0.28
CA SER A 385 20.90 -27.79 -0.35
C SER A 385 20.96 -27.93 -1.88
N PRO A 386 19.89 -27.59 -2.62
CA PRO A 386 19.93 -27.61 -4.08
C PRO A 386 20.88 -26.54 -4.61
N ALA A 387 21.27 -26.63 -5.88
CA ALA A 387 22.30 -25.74 -6.43
C ALA A 387 21.80 -24.29 -6.45
N VAL A 388 22.43 -23.42 -5.65
CA VAL A 388 22.22 -21.96 -5.74
C VAL A 388 22.82 -21.49 -7.05
N LEU A 389 21.97 -21.00 -7.95
CA LEU A 389 22.38 -20.57 -9.30
C LEU A 389 22.61 -19.06 -9.32
N VAL A 390 21.76 -18.32 -8.62
CA VAL A 390 21.81 -16.86 -8.49
C VAL A 390 21.54 -16.48 -7.03
N SER A 391 22.27 -15.48 -6.51
CA SER A 391 21.85 -14.74 -5.33
C SER A 391 21.69 -13.25 -5.65
N TYR A 392 20.87 -12.57 -4.85
CA TYR A 392 20.54 -11.17 -4.99
C TYR A 392 20.81 -10.46 -3.68
N ARG A 393 21.78 -9.53 -3.66
CA ARG A 393 22.03 -8.64 -2.53
C ARG A 393 21.19 -7.38 -2.70
N PHE A 394 20.62 -6.86 -1.62
CA PHE A 394 19.78 -5.66 -1.65
C PHE A 394 19.68 -5.00 -0.27
N THR A 395 19.25 -3.74 -0.25
CA THR A 395 18.85 -3.03 0.97
C THR A 395 17.34 -2.84 1.00
N GLY A 396 16.76 -2.70 2.19
CA GLY A 396 15.32 -2.44 2.37
C GLY A 396 14.72 -3.16 3.57
N PHE A 397 13.41 -3.39 3.50
CA PHE A 397 12.64 -4.08 4.52
C PHE A 397 12.55 -5.58 4.25
N LEU A 398 13.55 -6.32 4.74
CA LEU A 398 13.74 -7.74 4.42
C LEU A 398 12.49 -8.61 4.69
N ASP A 399 11.73 -8.29 5.75
CA ASP A 399 10.51 -9.00 6.15
C ASP A 399 9.30 -8.72 5.26
N GLU A 400 9.15 -7.50 4.75
CA GLU A 400 8.11 -7.13 3.77
C GLU A 400 8.44 -7.72 2.40
N ILE A 401 9.69 -7.54 1.95
CA ILE A 401 10.21 -8.03 0.68
C ILE A 401 10.09 -9.56 0.60
N TYR A 402 10.40 -10.28 1.67
CA TYR A 402 10.28 -11.74 1.74
C TYR A 402 8.82 -12.21 1.82
N ALA A 403 7.97 -11.59 2.65
CA ALA A 403 6.55 -11.94 2.73
C ALA A 403 5.88 -11.77 1.36
N THR A 404 6.01 -10.59 0.76
CA THR A 404 5.41 -10.27 -0.54
C THR A 404 5.94 -11.15 -1.68
N LEU A 405 7.23 -11.52 -1.66
CA LEU A 405 7.80 -12.45 -2.64
C LEU A 405 7.18 -13.85 -2.51
N VAL A 406 7.11 -14.39 -1.30
CA VAL A 406 6.55 -15.73 -1.03
C VAL A 406 5.04 -15.76 -1.31
N VAL A 407 4.33 -14.68 -0.99
CA VAL A 407 2.89 -14.53 -1.26
C VAL A 407 2.63 -14.47 -2.77
N ARG A 408 3.30 -13.57 -3.51
CA ARG A 408 3.11 -13.47 -4.97
C ARG A 408 3.52 -14.74 -5.71
N LEU A 409 4.58 -15.42 -5.28
CA LEU A 409 4.98 -16.73 -5.84
C LEU A 409 3.95 -17.84 -5.59
N HIS A 410 3.12 -17.76 -4.54
CA HIS A 410 2.04 -18.73 -4.32
C HIS A 410 0.91 -18.58 -5.34
N HIS A 411 0.60 -17.34 -5.73
CA HIS A 411 -0.42 -16.97 -6.72
C HIS A 411 0.12 -16.98 -8.16
N THR A 412 1.11 -17.82 -8.45
CA THR A 412 1.79 -17.88 -9.75
C THR A 412 1.76 -19.32 -10.27
N GLU A 413 0.91 -19.60 -11.27
CA GLU A 413 0.50 -20.96 -11.69
C GLU A 413 1.65 -22.00 -11.89
N PRO A 414 2.85 -21.64 -12.40
CA PRO A 414 3.98 -22.57 -12.46
C PRO A 414 4.58 -23.05 -11.11
N PHE A 415 4.23 -22.44 -9.97
CA PHE A 415 4.93 -22.62 -8.68
C PHE A 415 3.97 -23.00 -7.53
N GLN A 416 3.81 -24.31 -7.30
CA GLN A 416 2.97 -24.84 -6.23
C GLN A 416 3.71 -24.81 -4.89
N ARG A 417 3.21 -24.09 -3.88
CA ARG A 417 3.87 -23.94 -2.57
C ARG A 417 3.98 -25.29 -1.84
N ASP A 418 5.20 -25.71 -1.49
CA ASP A 418 5.45 -26.97 -0.78
C ASP A 418 5.61 -26.75 0.74
N GLN A 419 6.74 -26.18 1.16
CA GLN A 419 7.08 -25.98 2.58
C GLN A 419 7.58 -24.57 2.86
N LEU A 420 7.25 -24.08 4.06
CA LEU A 420 7.74 -22.81 4.59
C LEU A 420 8.65 -23.06 5.80
N TRP A 421 9.66 -22.22 5.91
CA TRP A 421 10.70 -22.24 6.93
C TRP A 421 11.05 -20.82 7.35
N ARG A 422 11.82 -20.71 8.43
CA ARG A 422 12.45 -19.47 8.90
C ARG A 422 13.32 -18.86 7.79
N TYR A 423 12.79 -17.84 7.11
CA TYR A 423 13.39 -17.15 5.96
C TYR A 423 13.69 -18.05 4.74
N ALA A 424 13.01 -19.19 4.54
CA ALA A 424 13.06 -19.92 3.29
C ALA A 424 11.71 -20.52 2.88
N ALA A 425 11.44 -20.58 1.58
CA ALA A 425 10.21 -21.13 1.01
C ALA A 425 10.54 -22.04 -0.17
N ASP A 426 10.10 -23.30 -0.07
CA ASP A 426 10.17 -24.30 -1.13
C ASP A 426 8.86 -24.32 -1.93
N PHE A 427 8.99 -24.44 -3.25
CA PHE A 427 7.90 -24.61 -4.20
C PHE A 427 8.21 -25.81 -5.11
N LYS A 428 7.17 -26.35 -5.73
CA LYS A 428 7.25 -27.38 -6.75
C LYS A 428 6.81 -26.81 -8.09
N THR A 429 7.55 -27.15 -9.14
CA THR A 429 7.13 -26.94 -10.52
C THR A 429 5.90 -27.81 -10.84
N ASN A 430 5.22 -27.53 -11.95
CA ASN A 430 4.19 -28.45 -12.49
C ASN A 430 4.76 -29.82 -12.92
N THR A 431 6.09 -29.96 -13.01
CA THR A 431 6.82 -31.23 -13.19
C THR A 431 7.17 -31.93 -11.84
N GLY A 432 6.73 -31.38 -10.71
CA GLY A 432 6.91 -31.94 -9.36
C GLY A 432 8.30 -31.76 -8.75
N LYS A 433 9.19 -31.00 -9.39
CA LYS A 433 10.58 -30.77 -8.97
C LYS A 433 10.69 -29.58 -8.03
N GLN A 434 11.61 -29.63 -7.08
CA GLN A 434 11.73 -28.63 -6.01
C GLN A 434 12.65 -27.47 -6.41
N LEU A 435 12.16 -26.25 -6.20
CA LEU A 435 12.92 -25.00 -6.27
C LEU A 435 12.53 -24.09 -5.11
N GLY A 436 13.22 -22.97 -4.91
CA GLY A 436 12.81 -22.02 -3.90
C GLY A 436 13.74 -20.86 -3.65
N VAL A 437 13.37 -20.08 -2.63
CA VAL A 437 14.13 -18.92 -2.15
C VAL A 437 14.53 -19.09 -0.69
N LYS A 438 15.68 -18.50 -0.33
CA LYS A 438 16.18 -18.36 1.04
C LYS A 438 16.72 -16.95 1.23
N LEU A 439 16.18 -16.22 2.21
CA LEU A 439 16.67 -14.92 2.65
C LEU A 439 17.70 -15.11 3.77
N THR A 440 18.91 -14.61 3.57
CA THR A 440 19.94 -14.46 4.60
C THR A 440 20.08 -12.98 4.97
N ARG A 441 19.97 -12.64 6.26
CA ARG A 441 20.24 -11.26 6.73
C ARG A 441 21.75 -11.06 6.85
N ARG A 442 22.31 -10.05 6.19
CA ARG A 442 23.76 -9.75 6.22
C ARG A 442 24.12 -8.61 7.17
N ALA A 443 23.25 -7.60 7.27
CA ALA A 443 23.35 -6.48 8.20
C ALA A 443 21.93 -5.91 8.46
N PRO A 444 21.72 -4.96 9.38
CA PRO A 444 20.40 -4.36 9.62
C PRO A 444 19.78 -3.73 8.35
N GLY A 445 18.83 -4.45 7.76
CA GLY A 445 18.17 -4.08 6.50
C GLY A 445 18.99 -4.30 5.22
N ALA A 446 20.07 -5.07 5.27
CA ALA A 446 20.77 -5.59 4.10
C ALA A 446 20.59 -7.11 4.02
N GLY A 447 20.01 -7.59 2.92
CA GLY A 447 19.68 -9.00 2.71
C GLY A 447 20.44 -9.59 1.54
N GLU A 448 20.51 -10.92 1.52
CA GLU A 448 20.86 -11.70 0.33
C GLU A 448 19.80 -12.81 0.13
N VAL A 449 19.07 -12.78 -0.98
CA VAL A 449 18.13 -13.84 -1.37
C VAL A 449 18.82 -14.79 -2.34
N GLU A 450 18.92 -16.05 -1.95
CA GLU A 450 19.46 -17.15 -2.75
C GLU A 450 18.32 -17.88 -3.46
N ALA A 451 18.43 -18.06 -4.78
CA ALA A 451 17.51 -18.88 -5.58
C ALA A 451 18.17 -20.25 -5.86
N TYR A 452 17.54 -21.32 -5.37
CA TYR A 452 18.04 -22.70 -5.45
C TYR A 452 17.08 -23.61 -6.22
N PHE A 453 17.65 -24.61 -6.89
CA PHE A 453 16.93 -25.48 -7.81
C PHE A 453 17.43 -26.93 -7.72
N ASP A 454 16.51 -27.89 -7.80
CA ASP A 454 16.83 -29.27 -8.11
C ASP A 454 17.67 -29.37 -9.41
N PRO A 455 18.64 -30.30 -9.50
CA PRO A 455 19.46 -30.48 -10.68
C PRO A 455 18.63 -30.66 -11.96
N ASP A 456 17.57 -31.45 -11.87
CA ASP A 456 16.75 -31.92 -13.00
C ASP A 456 15.81 -30.87 -13.61
N ILE A 457 15.62 -29.71 -12.96
CA ILE A 457 14.71 -28.66 -13.45
C ILE A 457 15.24 -28.09 -14.78
N SER A 458 14.36 -27.78 -15.73
CA SER A 458 14.79 -27.24 -17.03
C SER A 458 15.48 -25.88 -16.88
N THR A 459 16.36 -25.54 -17.83
CA THR A 459 17.00 -24.22 -17.86
C THR A 459 15.94 -23.11 -17.93
N GLU A 460 14.86 -23.31 -18.68
CA GLU A 460 13.76 -22.34 -18.82
C GLU A 460 13.05 -22.06 -17.49
N GLU A 461 12.64 -23.11 -16.74
CA GLU A 461 12.04 -22.97 -15.40
C GLU A 461 13.01 -22.23 -14.44
N LYS A 462 14.30 -22.58 -14.46
CA LYS A 462 15.37 -21.90 -13.70
C LYS A 462 15.49 -20.42 -14.06
N ILE A 463 15.41 -20.06 -15.35
CA ILE A 463 15.43 -18.67 -15.83
C ILE A 463 14.17 -17.93 -15.35
N ILE A 464 12.98 -18.46 -15.58
CA ILE A 464 11.70 -17.79 -15.27
C ILE A 464 11.60 -17.48 -13.78
N PHE A 465 11.87 -18.45 -12.90
CA PHE A 465 11.85 -18.22 -11.46
C PHE A 465 12.92 -17.22 -11.01
N SER A 466 14.16 -17.32 -11.52
CA SER A 466 15.23 -16.35 -11.23
C SER A 466 14.86 -14.93 -11.67
N LYS A 467 14.23 -14.80 -12.85
CA LYS A 467 13.81 -13.52 -13.41
C LYS A 467 12.63 -12.95 -12.61
N TYR A 468 11.66 -13.76 -12.20
CA TYR A 468 10.56 -13.36 -11.31
C TYR A 468 11.08 -12.79 -9.99
N VAL A 469 12.00 -13.50 -9.32
CA VAL A 469 12.64 -13.01 -8.08
C VAL A 469 13.39 -11.70 -8.33
N HIS A 470 14.05 -11.54 -9.48
CA HIS A 470 14.76 -10.31 -9.82
C HIS A 470 13.84 -9.11 -10.03
N GLU A 471 12.81 -9.23 -10.88
CA GLU A 471 11.88 -8.11 -11.13
C GLU A 471 11.10 -7.76 -9.84
N HIS A 472 10.75 -8.75 -9.01
CA HIS A 472 10.16 -8.48 -7.68
C HIS A 472 11.10 -7.66 -6.79
N LEU A 473 12.38 -8.06 -6.68
CA LEU A 473 13.35 -7.30 -5.90
C LEU A 473 13.57 -5.88 -6.46
N LEU A 474 13.55 -5.69 -7.78
CA LEU A 474 13.62 -4.34 -8.38
C LEU A 474 12.39 -3.46 -8.04
N ASN A 475 11.23 -4.07 -7.84
CA ASN A 475 10.00 -3.35 -7.49
C ASN A 475 9.85 -3.05 -5.99
N TYR A 476 10.43 -3.88 -5.11
CA TYR A 476 10.21 -3.84 -3.66
C TYR A 476 11.47 -3.54 -2.82
N ALA A 477 12.67 -3.56 -3.41
CA ALA A 477 13.94 -3.35 -2.70
C ALA A 477 14.80 -2.24 -3.33
N ARG A 478 15.88 -1.86 -2.62
CA ARG A 478 16.88 -0.88 -3.06
C ARG A 478 18.22 -1.58 -3.30
N ASP A 479 19.11 -0.95 -4.07
CA ASP A 479 20.51 -1.38 -4.29
C ASP A 479 20.67 -2.85 -4.76
N VAL A 480 19.77 -3.31 -5.64
CA VAL A 480 19.64 -4.72 -6.02
C VAL A 480 20.80 -5.19 -6.92
N GLU A 481 21.76 -5.89 -6.34
CA GLU A 481 22.86 -6.55 -7.04
C GLU A 481 22.55 -8.03 -7.28
N ARG A 482 22.45 -8.42 -8.56
CA ARG A 482 22.42 -9.82 -9.02
C ARG A 482 23.84 -10.40 -9.10
N LEU A 483 24.03 -11.59 -8.52
CA LEU A 483 25.26 -12.38 -8.51
C LEU A 483 25.02 -13.80 -9.04
N ARG A 484 25.68 -14.18 -10.14
CA ARG A 484 25.56 -15.52 -10.74
C ARG A 484 26.66 -16.44 -10.19
N HIS A 485 26.26 -17.59 -9.68
CA HIS A 485 27.12 -18.62 -9.11
C HIS A 485 27.57 -19.58 -10.23
N TYR A 486 28.61 -19.22 -10.97
CA TYR A 486 29.12 -20.06 -12.07
C TYR A 486 29.79 -21.34 -11.55
N VAL A 487 29.73 -22.40 -12.37
CA VAL A 487 30.41 -23.68 -12.14
C VAL A 487 31.24 -24.00 -13.37
N CYS A 488 32.44 -24.54 -13.20
CA CYS A 488 33.30 -24.90 -14.34
C CYS A 488 32.72 -26.11 -15.10
N PRO A 489 32.45 -26.01 -16.41
CA PRO A 489 31.91 -27.13 -17.20
C PRO A 489 32.92 -28.26 -17.40
N SER A 490 34.21 -28.03 -17.17
CA SER A 490 35.27 -29.02 -17.37
C SER A 490 35.55 -29.90 -16.15
N CYS A 491 35.31 -29.42 -14.94
CA CYS A 491 35.67 -30.13 -13.69
C CYS A 491 34.64 -30.02 -12.55
N GLY A 492 33.53 -29.29 -12.73
CA GLY A 492 32.50 -29.12 -11.71
C GLY A 492 32.85 -28.16 -10.56
N THR A 493 34.05 -27.59 -10.51
CA THR A 493 34.47 -26.66 -9.45
C THR A 493 33.68 -25.35 -9.52
N PRO A 494 33.05 -24.88 -8.42
CA PRO A 494 32.40 -23.57 -8.36
C PRO A 494 33.39 -22.42 -8.57
N VAL A 495 32.97 -21.37 -9.28
CA VAL A 495 33.78 -20.15 -9.46
C VAL A 495 33.69 -19.30 -8.19
N GLY A 496 34.84 -19.10 -7.52
CA GLY A 496 34.91 -18.43 -6.22
C GLY A 496 34.58 -16.94 -6.25
N ASN A 497 35.31 -16.14 -7.03
CA ASN A 497 35.12 -14.67 -7.07
C ASN A 497 34.00 -14.28 -8.05
N ARG A 498 32.76 -14.34 -7.56
CA ARG A 498 31.52 -14.07 -8.31
C ARG A 498 31.37 -12.59 -8.65
N GLU A 499 31.84 -11.71 -7.77
CA GLU A 499 31.84 -10.27 -7.95
C GLU A 499 32.68 -9.86 -9.17
N VAL A 500 33.92 -10.36 -9.28
CA VAL A 500 34.78 -10.12 -10.46
C VAL A 500 34.21 -10.76 -11.73
N ALA A 501 33.55 -11.91 -11.63
CA ALA A 501 32.84 -12.52 -12.75
C ALA A 501 31.70 -11.61 -13.25
N MET A 502 30.85 -11.09 -12.36
CA MET A 502 29.76 -10.18 -12.72
C MET A 502 30.28 -8.81 -13.23
N GLN A 503 31.37 -8.28 -12.67
CA GLN A 503 32.00 -7.05 -13.17
C GLN A 503 32.50 -7.21 -14.61
N ARG A 504 33.17 -8.32 -14.93
CA ARG A 504 33.62 -8.64 -16.30
C ARG A 504 32.45 -8.79 -17.28
N LEU A 505 31.34 -9.36 -16.83
CA LEU A 505 30.12 -9.50 -17.60
C LEU A 505 29.47 -8.14 -17.88
N ARG A 506 29.22 -7.33 -16.83
CA ARG A 506 28.64 -5.97 -16.94
C ARG A 506 29.45 -5.09 -17.89
N ALA A 507 30.77 -5.00 -17.71
CA ALA A 507 31.65 -4.21 -18.57
C ALA A 507 31.65 -4.67 -20.06
N TRP A 508 31.42 -5.97 -20.33
CA TRP A 508 31.31 -6.50 -21.69
C TRP A 508 29.94 -6.19 -22.35
N ILE A 509 28.88 -6.07 -21.55
CA ILE A 509 27.54 -5.64 -21.99
C ILE A 509 27.54 -4.12 -22.26
N GLU A 510 27.97 -3.33 -21.27
CA GLU A 510 28.07 -1.86 -21.35
C GLU A 510 28.95 -1.42 -22.53
N GLY A 511 30.11 -2.05 -22.70
CA GLY A 511 31.04 -1.85 -23.82
C GLY A 511 30.52 -2.28 -25.21
N ARG A 512 29.24 -2.66 -25.32
CA ARG A 512 28.50 -2.89 -26.58
C ARG A 512 27.30 -1.94 -26.77
N SER A 513 26.81 -1.28 -25.71
CA SER A 513 25.53 -0.55 -25.71
C SER A 513 25.58 0.87 -26.32
N THR A 514 26.73 1.28 -26.89
CA THR A 514 26.99 2.64 -27.37
C THR A 514 26.66 2.86 -28.86
N ARG A 515 25.58 2.23 -29.37
CA ARG A 515 25.04 2.45 -30.72
C ARG A 515 23.51 2.49 -30.69
N PRO A 516 22.85 3.61 -31.07
CA PRO A 516 21.40 3.76 -30.94
C PRO A 516 20.56 2.82 -31.81
N ASP A 517 21.02 2.51 -33.03
CA ASP A 517 20.14 2.07 -34.13
C ASP A 517 20.08 0.55 -34.34
N ALA A 518 20.10 -0.25 -33.26
CA ALA A 518 20.15 -1.71 -33.33
C ALA A 518 18.80 -2.37 -32.93
N PRO A 519 17.92 -2.76 -33.88
CA PRO A 519 16.66 -3.40 -33.56
C PRO A 519 16.85 -4.84 -33.06
N ASN A 520 16.31 -5.11 -31.86
CA ASN A 520 16.22 -6.40 -31.16
C ASN A 520 17.57 -7.01 -30.69
N PRO A 521 17.86 -7.01 -29.36
CA PRO A 521 19.18 -7.38 -28.82
C PRO A 521 19.59 -8.83 -29.12
N SER A 522 18.64 -9.77 -29.18
CA SER A 522 18.90 -11.21 -29.36
C SER A 522 19.66 -11.55 -30.66
N LYS A 523 19.60 -10.69 -31.69
CA LYS A 523 20.31 -10.89 -32.96
C LYS A 523 21.67 -10.19 -33.04
N VAL A 524 22.04 -9.38 -32.04
CA VAL A 524 23.28 -8.56 -32.06
C VAL A 524 24.52 -9.32 -31.58
N PHE A 525 24.36 -10.34 -30.73
CA PHE A 525 25.48 -10.99 -30.03
C PHE A 525 26.49 -11.73 -30.94
N ARG A 526 26.07 -12.21 -32.12
CA ARG A 526 26.86 -13.10 -33.01
C ARG A 526 28.09 -12.48 -33.72
N ARG A 527 28.44 -11.20 -33.52
CA ARG A 527 29.66 -10.60 -34.13
C ARG A 527 30.93 -10.84 -33.30
N LYS A 528 32.00 -11.24 -33.98
CA LYS A 528 33.31 -11.70 -33.45
C LYS A 528 33.98 -10.69 -32.48
N LYS A 529 33.65 -10.79 -31.19
CA LYS A 529 34.43 -10.26 -30.06
C LYS A 529 34.42 -11.35 -28.98
N GLN A 530 35.55 -11.59 -28.32
CA GLN A 530 35.70 -12.71 -27.38
C GLN A 530 34.61 -12.66 -26.28
N LEU A 531 34.05 -13.83 -25.94
CA LEU A 531 33.06 -13.96 -24.86
C LEU A 531 33.70 -13.64 -23.50
N PRO A 532 32.94 -13.04 -22.56
CA PRO A 532 33.47 -12.74 -21.24
C PRO A 532 33.77 -14.07 -20.55
N SER A 533 34.92 -14.16 -19.89
CA SER A 533 35.38 -15.42 -19.30
C SER A 533 36.23 -15.20 -18.04
N ILE A 534 36.24 -16.23 -17.20
CA ILE A 534 37.06 -16.34 -15.99
C ILE A 534 37.81 -17.68 -16.01
N VAL A 535 38.97 -17.74 -15.36
CA VAL A 535 39.79 -18.96 -15.28
C VAL A 535 39.31 -19.79 -14.09
N CYS A 536 39.12 -21.09 -14.28
CA CYS A 536 38.86 -22.01 -13.17
C CYS A 536 40.13 -22.17 -12.32
N VAL A 537 39.99 -22.08 -10.99
CA VAL A 537 41.11 -22.24 -10.05
C VAL A 537 41.66 -23.66 -9.94
N GLU A 538 40.91 -24.67 -10.42
CA GLU A 538 41.26 -26.09 -10.31
C GLU A 538 41.91 -26.65 -11.58
N CYS A 539 41.28 -26.44 -12.74
CA CYS A 539 41.69 -27.03 -14.02
C CYS A 539 42.23 -26.01 -15.04
N GLU A 540 42.38 -24.75 -14.63
CA GLU A 540 42.82 -23.59 -15.44
C GLU A 540 41.99 -23.30 -16.72
N GLN A 541 40.92 -24.05 -16.97
CA GLN A 541 40.05 -23.85 -18.14
C GLN A 541 39.26 -22.54 -18.04
N ARG A 542 38.98 -21.93 -19.20
CA ARG A 542 38.17 -20.72 -19.30
C ARG A 542 36.69 -21.07 -19.18
N VAL A 543 36.07 -20.66 -18.08
CA VAL A 543 34.62 -20.69 -17.88
C VAL A 543 34.01 -19.49 -18.61
N PRO A 544 33.06 -19.69 -19.55
CA PRO A 544 32.31 -18.58 -20.15
C PRO A 544 31.36 -17.95 -19.11
N LEU A 545 31.21 -16.63 -19.19
CA LEU A 545 30.33 -15.83 -18.33
C LEU A 545 29.06 -15.36 -19.06
N TRP A 546 28.90 -15.78 -20.32
CA TRP A 546 27.73 -15.55 -21.15
C TRP A 546 27.29 -16.94 -21.64
N ASP A 547 26.23 -17.45 -21.02
CA ASP A 547 25.64 -18.77 -21.25
C ASP A 547 24.17 -18.60 -21.69
N ASP A 548 23.51 -19.71 -22.03
CA ASP A 548 22.10 -19.71 -22.47
C ASP A 548 21.17 -19.06 -21.42
N MET A 549 21.53 -19.10 -20.14
CA MET A 549 20.77 -18.48 -19.07
C MET A 549 20.91 -16.97 -19.06
N GLU A 550 22.10 -16.41 -19.30
CA GLU A 550 22.27 -14.95 -19.50
C GLU A 550 21.60 -14.47 -20.80
N GLU A 551 21.65 -15.24 -21.91
CA GLU A 551 20.93 -14.88 -23.15
C GLU A 551 19.41 -14.83 -22.93
N CYS A 552 18.84 -15.83 -22.27
CA CYS A 552 17.42 -15.86 -21.96
C CYS A 552 16.99 -14.84 -20.90
N PHE A 553 17.83 -14.55 -19.89
CA PHE A 553 17.55 -13.53 -18.87
C PHE A 553 17.52 -12.11 -19.46
N ALA A 554 18.26 -11.90 -20.57
CA ALA A 554 18.24 -10.69 -21.39
C ALA A 554 17.13 -10.68 -22.47
N SER A 555 16.33 -11.74 -22.61
CA SER A 555 15.28 -11.81 -23.63
C SER A 555 14.05 -10.95 -23.24
N PRO A 556 13.59 -10.02 -24.12
CA PRO A 556 12.36 -9.27 -23.89
C PRO A 556 11.11 -10.16 -23.77
N GLU A 557 11.10 -11.33 -24.42
CA GLU A 557 9.99 -12.28 -24.43
C GLU A 557 9.79 -12.91 -23.04
N ILE A 558 10.90 -13.32 -22.40
CA ILE A 558 10.88 -13.85 -21.04
C ILE A 558 10.59 -12.76 -20.02
N GLN A 559 11.10 -11.53 -20.23
CA GLN A 559 10.73 -10.40 -19.36
C GLN A 559 9.22 -10.09 -19.46
N GLN A 560 8.62 -10.15 -20.66
CA GLN A 560 7.18 -9.94 -20.81
C GLN A 560 6.39 -11.03 -20.08
N ARG A 561 6.69 -12.32 -20.35
CA ARG A 561 6.02 -13.45 -19.67
C ARG A 561 6.12 -13.38 -18.14
N VAL A 562 7.23 -12.90 -17.59
CA VAL A 562 7.38 -12.68 -16.14
C VAL A 562 6.53 -11.49 -15.65
N ARG A 563 6.40 -10.40 -16.42
CA ARG A 563 5.46 -9.31 -16.11
C ARG A 563 4.01 -9.78 -16.13
N ASP A 564 3.64 -10.58 -17.12
CA ASP A 564 2.29 -11.15 -17.27
C ASP A 564 1.95 -12.02 -16.03
N MET A 565 2.85 -12.94 -15.64
CA MET A 565 2.73 -13.76 -14.43
C MET A 565 2.64 -12.92 -13.13
N GLN A 566 3.40 -11.83 -13.02
CA GLN A 566 3.31 -10.92 -11.86
C GLN A 566 2.00 -10.14 -11.83
N GLN A 567 1.43 -9.81 -12.99
CA GLN A 567 0.12 -9.16 -13.11
C GLN A 567 -1.01 -10.13 -12.75
N GLU A 568 -0.96 -11.38 -13.23
CA GLU A 568 -1.90 -12.46 -12.88
C GLU A 568 -1.91 -12.70 -11.36
N ALA A 569 -0.74 -12.89 -10.74
CA ALA A 569 -0.62 -13.03 -9.29
C ALA A 569 -1.14 -11.81 -8.50
N SER A 570 -1.06 -10.60 -9.09
CA SER A 570 -1.65 -9.40 -8.48
C SER A 570 -3.17 -9.33 -8.62
N ILE A 571 -3.72 -9.92 -9.69
CA ILE A 571 -5.17 -10.03 -9.92
C ILE A 571 -5.78 -11.07 -8.97
N GLU A 572 -5.09 -12.16 -8.64
CA GLU A 572 -5.58 -13.11 -7.62
C GLU A 572 -5.69 -12.45 -6.23
N LEU A 573 -4.63 -11.78 -5.78
CA LEU A 573 -4.61 -11.07 -4.49
C LEU A 573 -5.69 -9.96 -4.40
N ASP A 574 -5.88 -9.22 -5.50
CA ASP A 574 -6.94 -8.22 -5.64
C ASP A 574 -8.35 -8.86 -5.60
N ASN A 575 -8.55 -10.02 -6.23
CA ASN A 575 -9.81 -10.76 -6.16
C ASN A 575 -10.12 -11.27 -4.74
N GLU A 576 -9.12 -11.75 -3.99
CA GLU A 576 -9.27 -12.14 -2.57
C GLU A 576 -9.60 -10.94 -1.68
N SER A 577 -8.89 -9.81 -1.86
CA SER A 577 -9.22 -8.55 -1.16
C SER A 577 -10.65 -8.10 -1.47
N LYS A 578 -11.07 -8.15 -2.74
CA LYS A 578 -12.43 -7.81 -3.18
C LYS A 578 -13.51 -8.77 -2.67
N GLU A 579 -13.22 -10.07 -2.52
CA GLU A 579 -14.18 -11.03 -1.91
C GLU A 579 -14.33 -10.73 -0.41
N ARG A 580 -13.23 -10.43 0.30
CA ARG A 580 -13.25 -10.01 1.70
C ARG A 580 -13.96 -8.67 1.92
N ALA A 581 -13.78 -7.70 1.03
CA ALA A 581 -14.53 -6.45 1.05
C ALA A 581 -16.03 -6.69 0.81
N LEU A 582 -16.41 -7.61 -0.09
CA LEU A 582 -17.81 -7.96 -0.30
C LEU A 582 -18.44 -8.66 0.93
N VAL A 583 -17.70 -9.54 1.61
CA VAL A 583 -18.11 -10.09 2.91
C VAL A 583 -18.35 -8.97 3.93
N GLY A 584 -17.47 -7.97 3.98
CA GLY A 584 -17.63 -6.78 4.82
C GLY A 584 -18.85 -5.93 4.49
N GLU A 585 -19.18 -5.77 3.21
CA GLU A 585 -20.39 -5.08 2.76
C GLU A 585 -21.63 -5.81 3.26
N VAL A 586 -21.69 -7.14 3.08
CA VAL A 586 -22.84 -7.94 3.53
C VAL A 586 -23.00 -7.93 5.05
N ILE A 587 -21.94 -8.15 5.83
CA ILE A 587 -21.99 -8.03 7.30
C ILE A 587 -22.48 -6.63 7.71
N SER A 588 -22.02 -5.59 7.03
CA SER A 588 -22.40 -4.19 7.27
C SER A 588 -23.88 -3.89 6.96
N THR A 589 -24.42 -4.42 5.85
CA THR A 589 -25.82 -4.24 5.45
C THR A 589 -26.78 -5.06 6.32
N VAL A 590 -26.46 -6.32 6.59
CA VAL A 590 -27.31 -7.23 7.38
C VAL A 590 -27.43 -6.72 8.84
N ALA A 591 -26.34 -6.15 9.39
CA ALA A 591 -26.37 -5.49 10.69
C ALA A 591 -27.30 -4.25 10.71
N LEU A 592 -27.31 -3.41 9.68
CA LEU A 592 -28.27 -2.28 9.57
C LEU A 592 -29.72 -2.74 9.39
N ALA A 593 -29.93 -3.91 8.79
CA ALA A 593 -31.25 -4.53 8.71
C ALA A 593 -31.74 -5.05 10.08
N GLY A 594 -30.89 -5.05 11.12
CA GLY A 594 -31.17 -5.56 12.47
C GLY A 594 -30.93 -7.06 12.61
N GLN A 595 -30.48 -7.72 11.55
CA GLN A 595 -30.43 -9.17 11.41
C GLN A 595 -29.06 -9.73 11.80
N ILE A 596 -28.94 -11.06 11.95
CA ILE A 596 -27.66 -11.71 12.27
C ILE A 596 -26.99 -12.16 10.97
N CYS A 597 -25.69 -11.87 10.83
CA CYS A 597 -24.84 -12.41 9.78
C CYS A 597 -23.71 -13.25 10.43
N ARG A 598 -23.40 -14.42 9.87
CA ARG A 598 -22.28 -15.27 10.29
C ARG A 598 -21.50 -15.73 9.07
N GLU A 599 -20.17 -15.70 9.14
CA GLU A 599 -19.34 -16.39 8.15
C GLU A 599 -19.25 -17.89 8.47
N LEU A 600 -19.27 -18.73 7.44
CA LEU A 600 -19.20 -20.19 7.56
C LEU A 600 -17.80 -20.67 7.18
N THR A 601 -17.09 -21.25 8.16
CA THR A 601 -15.65 -21.58 8.05
C THR A 601 -15.33 -22.81 7.22
N VAL A 602 -16.32 -23.64 6.84
CA VAL A 602 -16.12 -24.85 6.03
C VAL A 602 -16.72 -24.64 4.63
N SER A 603 -15.98 -23.90 3.80
CA SER A 603 -16.45 -23.38 2.51
C SER A 603 -16.27 -24.33 1.31
N ASP A 604 -15.72 -25.53 1.52
CA ASP A 604 -15.36 -26.52 0.46
C ASP A 604 -16.52 -26.89 -0.49
N ASN A 605 -17.77 -26.66 -0.09
CA ASN A 605 -18.97 -26.95 -0.87
C ASN A 605 -19.60 -25.71 -1.55
N GLY A 606 -19.03 -24.52 -1.38
CA GLY A 606 -19.51 -23.29 -2.01
C GLY A 606 -20.72 -22.66 -1.32
N ILE A 607 -20.69 -22.49 0.00
CA ILE A 607 -21.50 -21.47 0.72
C ILE A 607 -20.55 -20.76 1.68
N HIS A 608 -20.65 -19.43 1.75
CA HIS A 608 -19.70 -18.58 2.47
C HIS A 608 -20.29 -17.99 3.76
N MET A 609 -21.59 -17.68 3.81
CA MET A 609 -22.21 -17.03 4.98
C MET A 609 -23.66 -17.50 5.23
N GLU A 610 -24.14 -17.25 6.44
CA GLU A 610 -25.51 -17.45 6.90
C GLU A 610 -26.09 -16.11 7.37
N ILE A 611 -27.28 -15.75 6.88
CA ILE A 611 -28.17 -14.78 7.55
C ILE A 611 -29.14 -15.57 8.43
N GLU A 612 -29.33 -15.13 9.67
CA GLU A 612 -30.44 -15.56 10.54
C GLU A 612 -31.30 -14.34 10.89
N PHE A 613 -32.60 -14.47 10.66
CA PHE A 613 -33.56 -13.40 10.83
C PHE A 613 -34.05 -13.28 12.28
N LYS A 614 -34.37 -12.03 12.65
CA LYS A 614 -34.92 -11.65 13.94
C LYS A 614 -36.35 -11.14 13.83
N ASP A 615 -37.14 -11.41 14.86
CA ASP A 615 -38.47 -10.81 15.03
C ASP A 615 -38.38 -9.31 15.42
N ASP A 616 -39.52 -8.66 15.63
CA ASP A 616 -39.58 -7.24 16.04
C ASP A 616 -39.16 -7.02 17.50
N ALA A 617 -38.98 -8.09 18.30
CA ALA A 617 -38.41 -8.06 19.64
C ALA A 617 -36.88 -8.25 19.63
N TYR A 618 -36.26 -8.33 18.45
CA TYR A 618 -34.83 -8.63 18.23
C TYR A 618 -34.37 -9.99 18.78
N ALA A 619 -35.28 -10.96 18.93
CA ALA A 619 -34.95 -12.36 19.20
C ALA A 619 -34.65 -13.11 17.90
N ALA A 620 -33.73 -14.07 17.93
CA ALA A 620 -33.41 -14.90 16.77
C ALA A 620 -34.51 -15.95 16.53
N THR A 621 -35.01 -16.03 15.30
CA THR A 621 -36.20 -16.84 14.96
C THR A 621 -35.86 -18.25 14.49
N GLY A 622 -34.60 -18.53 14.16
CA GLY A 622 -34.18 -19.74 13.47
C GLY A 622 -34.48 -19.74 11.95
N ALA A 623 -35.22 -18.76 11.43
CA ALA A 623 -35.39 -18.56 9.99
C ALA A 623 -34.07 -18.09 9.38
N LYS A 624 -33.58 -18.82 8.38
CA LYS A 624 -32.21 -18.71 7.85
C LYS A 624 -32.16 -18.69 6.34
N LEU A 625 -31.14 -18.02 5.81
CA LEU A 625 -30.84 -17.89 4.39
C LEU A 625 -29.32 -17.99 4.20
N TYR A 626 -28.88 -18.86 3.29
CA TYR A 626 -27.46 -19.06 2.98
C TYR A 626 -26.99 -18.21 1.82
N LEU A 627 -25.74 -17.73 1.90
CA LEU A 627 -25.13 -16.86 0.91
C LEU A 627 -23.86 -17.49 0.32
N GLN A 628 -23.84 -17.63 -0.99
CA GLN A 628 -22.61 -17.75 -1.76
C GLN A 628 -22.16 -16.34 -2.19
N VAL A 629 -20.95 -15.95 -1.80
CA VAL A 629 -20.38 -14.64 -2.14
C VAL A 629 -19.45 -14.78 -3.34
N LYS A 630 -19.51 -13.85 -4.31
CA LYS A 630 -18.50 -13.72 -5.38
C LYS A 630 -18.18 -12.28 -5.77
N SER A 631 -16.89 -11.97 -5.83
CA SER A 631 -16.34 -10.72 -6.34
C SER A 631 -15.91 -10.85 -7.80
N GLY A 632 -16.07 -9.75 -8.55
CA GLY A 632 -15.40 -9.54 -9.83
C GLY A 632 -16.06 -10.22 -11.04
N ASP A 633 -15.89 -9.59 -12.20
CA ASP A 633 -16.59 -9.92 -13.44
C ASP A 633 -16.12 -11.24 -14.10
N SER A 634 -15.23 -12.00 -13.45
CA SER A 634 -14.82 -13.33 -13.95
C SER A 634 -15.94 -14.37 -13.91
N TYR A 635 -16.98 -14.14 -13.09
CA TYR A 635 -18.10 -15.05 -12.88
C TYR A 635 -19.35 -14.69 -13.70
N VAL A 636 -19.57 -13.41 -14.01
CA VAL A 636 -20.72 -12.90 -14.77
C VAL A 636 -20.24 -12.32 -16.08
N ARG A 637 -20.75 -12.81 -17.21
CA ARG A 637 -20.38 -12.33 -18.55
C ARG A 637 -21.60 -11.93 -19.35
N ASN A 638 -21.53 -10.79 -20.01
CA ASN A 638 -22.58 -10.34 -20.93
C ASN A 638 -22.58 -11.21 -22.19
N ARG A 639 -23.73 -11.81 -22.51
CA ARG A 639 -23.93 -12.63 -23.69
C ARG A 639 -23.94 -11.74 -24.94
N GLN A 640 -23.03 -11.99 -25.88
CA GLN A 640 -22.81 -11.13 -27.06
C GLN A 640 -24.03 -10.96 -27.99
N SER A 641 -25.05 -11.83 -27.90
CA SER A 641 -26.26 -11.78 -28.75
C SER A 641 -27.33 -10.79 -28.27
N ASP A 642 -27.40 -10.51 -26.97
CA ASP A 642 -28.56 -9.84 -26.33
C ASP A 642 -28.20 -9.04 -25.07
N GLY A 643 -26.93 -9.05 -24.66
CA GLY A 643 -26.45 -8.33 -23.47
C GLY A 643 -26.74 -9.00 -22.13
N THR A 644 -27.46 -10.14 -22.10
CA THR A 644 -27.84 -10.81 -20.84
C THR A 644 -26.63 -11.19 -20.01
N GLU A 645 -26.64 -10.82 -18.73
CA GLU A 645 -25.64 -11.28 -17.75
C GLU A 645 -25.80 -12.77 -17.47
N LEU A 646 -24.77 -13.57 -17.80
CA LEU A 646 -24.72 -15.00 -17.52
C LEU A 646 -23.72 -15.32 -16.40
N PHE A 647 -24.21 -15.87 -15.29
CA PHE A 647 -23.33 -16.45 -14.26
C PHE A 647 -22.82 -17.82 -14.71
N THR A 648 -21.52 -18.09 -14.51
CA THR A 648 -20.87 -19.35 -14.93
C THR A 648 -20.45 -20.21 -13.74
N ILE A 649 -20.95 -21.44 -13.69
CA ILE A 649 -20.71 -22.40 -12.61
C ILE A 649 -19.39 -23.15 -12.90
N LYS A 650 -18.28 -22.70 -12.28
CA LYS A 650 -16.95 -23.31 -12.47
C LYS A 650 -16.83 -24.76 -11.96
N ASN A 651 -17.63 -25.15 -10.96
CA ASN A 651 -17.66 -26.51 -10.39
C ASN A 651 -19.11 -26.99 -10.28
N GLN A 652 -19.48 -28.04 -11.03
CA GLN A 652 -20.87 -28.53 -11.05
C GLN A 652 -21.31 -29.18 -9.73
N ASN A 653 -20.38 -29.62 -8.88
CA ASN A 653 -20.72 -30.13 -7.55
C ASN A 653 -21.40 -29.05 -6.67
N HIS A 654 -21.07 -27.77 -6.86
CA HIS A 654 -21.70 -26.67 -6.12
C HIS A 654 -23.20 -26.57 -6.46
N ALA A 655 -23.58 -26.74 -7.73
CA ALA A 655 -24.99 -26.65 -8.13
C ALA A 655 -25.87 -27.74 -7.48
N ALA A 656 -25.34 -28.96 -7.37
CA ALA A 656 -26.00 -30.04 -6.63
C ALA A 656 -26.07 -29.74 -5.12
N TYR A 657 -25.00 -29.19 -4.55
CA TYR A 657 -24.93 -28.83 -3.13
C TYR A 657 -25.90 -27.68 -2.76
N TRP A 658 -26.00 -26.63 -3.57
CA TRP A 658 -26.93 -25.52 -3.34
C TRP A 658 -28.39 -26.00 -3.33
N MET A 659 -28.73 -26.96 -4.20
CA MET A 659 -30.06 -27.56 -4.26
C MET A 659 -30.37 -28.50 -3.10
N SER A 660 -29.36 -29.11 -2.47
CA SER A 660 -29.54 -30.04 -1.35
C SER A 660 -29.62 -29.38 0.04
N GLN A 661 -29.48 -28.05 0.14
CA GLN A 661 -29.50 -27.36 1.43
C GLN A 661 -30.90 -27.31 2.07
N PRO A 662 -30.98 -27.31 3.42
CA PRO A 662 -32.24 -27.14 4.14
C PRO A 662 -32.84 -25.73 3.99
N PHE A 663 -32.01 -24.70 3.78
CA PHE A 663 -32.42 -23.30 3.66
C PHE A 663 -32.25 -22.75 2.23
N PRO A 664 -32.89 -21.63 1.87
CA PRO A 664 -32.66 -20.95 0.59
C PRO A 664 -31.17 -20.60 0.41
N VAL A 665 -30.66 -20.68 -0.83
CA VAL A 665 -29.26 -20.39 -1.14
C VAL A 665 -29.19 -19.31 -2.21
N TRP A 666 -28.62 -18.17 -1.84
CA TRP A 666 -28.58 -16.95 -2.61
C TRP A 666 -27.16 -16.62 -3.06
N LEU A 667 -27.03 -16.09 -4.26
CA LEU A 667 -25.76 -15.62 -4.82
C LEU A 667 -25.66 -14.11 -4.64
N VAL A 668 -24.59 -13.64 -3.99
CA VAL A 668 -24.28 -12.23 -3.82
C VAL A 668 -23.07 -11.89 -4.69
N ILE A 669 -23.24 -10.93 -5.60
CA ILE A 669 -22.20 -10.52 -6.57
C ILE A 669 -21.89 -9.04 -6.42
N ARG A 670 -20.60 -8.69 -6.42
CA ARG A 670 -20.10 -7.32 -6.59
C ARG A 670 -19.48 -7.14 -7.97
N ASN A 671 -20.02 -6.24 -8.77
CA ASN A 671 -19.47 -5.89 -10.09
C ASN A 671 -18.27 -4.92 -9.96
N ALA A 672 -17.54 -4.67 -11.06
CA ALA A 672 -16.46 -3.69 -11.07
C ALA A 672 -16.88 -2.23 -10.76
N ALA A 673 -18.16 -1.87 -10.90
CA ALA A 673 -18.70 -0.58 -10.45
C ALA A 673 -18.89 -0.50 -8.91
N GLY A 674 -18.63 -1.60 -8.19
CA GLY A 674 -18.74 -1.70 -6.74
C GLY A 674 -20.15 -2.00 -6.23
N GLU A 675 -21.15 -2.05 -7.11
CA GLU A 675 -22.55 -2.36 -6.77
C GLU A 675 -22.70 -3.82 -6.36
N VAL A 676 -23.50 -4.06 -5.31
CA VAL A 676 -23.83 -5.41 -4.85
C VAL A 676 -25.26 -5.76 -5.24
N ARG A 677 -25.42 -6.93 -5.87
CA ARG A 677 -26.71 -7.52 -6.24
C ARG A 677 -26.82 -8.95 -5.74
N TRP A 678 -28.03 -9.41 -5.47
CA TRP A 678 -28.29 -10.77 -5.00
C TRP A 678 -29.49 -11.44 -5.68
N MET A 679 -29.46 -12.77 -5.77
CA MET A 679 -30.49 -13.59 -6.43
C MET A 679 -30.57 -14.99 -5.81
N ASP A 680 -31.77 -15.56 -5.71
CA ASP A 680 -31.95 -16.97 -5.34
C ASP A 680 -31.36 -17.89 -6.42
N MET A 681 -30.40 -18.75 -6.05
CA MET A 681 -29.79 -19.70 -7.00
C MET A 681 -30.66 -20.91 -7.25
N ARG A 682 -31.50 -21.32 -6.30
CA ARG A 682 -32.32 -22.53 -6.40
C ARG A 682 -33.45 -22.32 -7.40
N ASP A 683 -34.09 -21.15 -7.35
CA ASP A 683 -35.07 -20.73 -8.35
C ASP A 683 -34.42 -20.57 -9.74
N ALA A 684 -33.29 -19.88 -9.85
CA ALA A 684 -32.58 -19.71 -11.13
C ALA A 684 -32.13 -21.06 -11.75
N LEU A 685 -31.63 -21.99 -10.93
CA LEU A 685 -31.29 -23.35 -11.37
C LEU A 685 -32.54 -24.15 -11.78
N ALA A 686 -33.63 -24.07 -11.02
CA ALA A 686 -34.88 -24.75 -11.35
C ALA A 686 -35.46 -24.27 -12.70
N ARG A 687 -35.50 -22.95 -12.93
CA ARG A 687 -35.94 -22.34 -14.21
C ARG A 687 -35.04 -22.71 -15.40
N THR A 688 -33.77 -23.00 -15.15
CA THR A 688 -32.79 -23.43 -16.18
C THR A 688 -32.69 -24.97 -16.30
N GLY A 689 -33.49 -25.71 -15.52
CA GLY A 689 -33.38 -27.15 -15.35
C GLY A 689 -33.83 -27.95 -16.57
N GLY A 690 -32.93 -28.77 -17.10
CA GLY A 690 -33.21 -29.82 -18.10
C GLY A 690 -32.44 -31.10 -17.77
N PRO A 691 -32.47 -32.13 -18.65
CA PRO A 691 -31.78 -33.41 -18.42
C PRO A 691 -30.24 -33.34 -18.55
N LYS A 692 -29.65 -32.14 -18.56
CA LYS A 692 -28.20 -31.89 -18.57
C LYS A 692 -27.85 -30.92 -17.43
N PRO A 693 -26.70 -31.12 -16.75
CA PRO A 693 -26.33 -30.28 -15.62
C PRO A 693 -26.02 -28.85 -16.09
N VAL A 694 -26.67 -27.87 -15.46
CA VAL A 694 -26.55 -26.44 -15.79
C VAL A 694 -25.10 -25.97 -15.65
N GLN A 695 -24.57 -25.30 -16.68
CA GLN A 695 -23.23 -24.68 -16.67
C GLN A 695 -23.31 -23.15 -16.52
N GLN A 696 -24.38 -22.54 -17.04
CA GLN A 696 -24.63 -21.09 -16.98
C GLN A 696 -26.12 -20.83 -16.77
N PHE A 697 -26.45 -19.75 -16.07
CA PHE A 697 -27.83 -19.25 -15.92
C PHE A 697 -27.86 -17.71 -16.00
N SER A 698 -29.03 -17.15 -16.33
CA SER A 698 -29.26 -15.70 -16.37
C SER A 698 -29.19 -15.12 -14.95
N PHE A 699 -28.34 -14.11 -14.74
CA PHE A 699 -28.25 -13.39 -13.46
C PHE A 699 -29.07 -12.11 -13.53
N GLN A 700 -30.24 -12.12 -12.88
CA GLN A 700 -31.13 -10.96 -12.74
C GLN A 700 -31.32 -10.61 -11.26
N GLY A 701 -30.20 -10.48 -10.55
CA GLY A 701 -30.21 -10.15 -9.12
C GLY A 701 -30.73 -8.74 -8.85
N GLU A 702 -31.57 -8.59 -7.82
CA GLU A 702 -31.97 -7.28 -7.31
C GLU A 702 -30.81 -6.63 -6.53
N ARG A 703 -30.92 -5.33 -6.26
CA ARG A 703 -29.96 -4.63 -5.41
C ARG A 703 -29.93 -5.26 -4.01
N PHE A 704 -28.72 -5.48 -3.50
CA PHE A 704 -28.52 -5.89 -2.12
C PHE A 704 -28.37 -4.64 -1.24
N ASP A 705 -29.36 -4.36 -0.40
CA ASP A 705 -29.37 -3.23 0.53
C ASP A 705 -30.23 -3.52 1.77
N VAL A 706 -30.30 -2.56 2.70
CA VAL A 706 -31.01 -2.70 3.98
C VAL A 706 -32.50 -2.99 3.79
N MET A 707 -33.12 -2.45 2.73
CA MET A 707 -34.54 -2.63 2.44
C MET A 707 -34.80 -3.96 1.72
N SER A 708 -33.88 -4.44 0.87
CA SER A 708 -33.99 -5.80 0.31
C SER A 708 -33.84 -6.86 1.40
N VAL A 709 -32.89 -6.72 2.32
CA VAL A 709 -32.70 -7.66 3.45
C VAL A 709 -33.91 -7.64 4.40
N ARG A 710 -34.49 -6.46 4.71
CA ARG A 710 -35.74 -6.39 5.49
C ARG A 710 -36.90 -7.05 4.77
N ARG A 711 -37.08 -6.81 3.46
CA ARG A 711 -38.14 -7.49 2.70
C ARG A 711 -37.99 -9.02 2.73
N ARG A 712 -36.78 -9.56 2.58
CA ARG A 712 -36.56 -11.03 2.69
C ARG A 712 -36.74 -11.57 4.10
N ARG A 713 -36.56 -10.75 5.13
CA ARG A 713 -36.95 -11.08 6.51
C ARG A 713 -38.48 -11.14 6.63
N ASP A 714 -39.18 -10.13 6.13
CA ASP A 714 -40.66 -10.05 6.16
C ASP A 714 -41.35 -11.06 5.21
N GLU A 715 -40.60 -11.69 4.29
CA GLU A 715 -41.03 -12.83 3.44
C GLU A 715 -40.70 -14.21 4.07
N ALA A 716 -39.89 -14.26 5.14
CA ALA A 716 -39.37 -15.50 5.74
C ALA A 716 -39.87 -15.76 7.18
N LEU A 717 -40.73 -14.88 7.70
CA LEU A 717 -41.39 -14.95 9.01
C LEU A 717 -42.91 -15.05 8.85
#